data_AF-A0A8R2LXK9-F1
#
_entry.id   AF-A0A8R2LXK9-F1
#
_cell.length_a   1.000
_cell.length_b   1.000
_cell.length_c   1.000
_cell.angle_alpha   90.00
_cell.angle_beta   90.00
_cell.angle_gamma   90.00
#
_symmetry.space_group_name_H-M   'P 1'
#
loop_
_entity.id
_entity.type
_entity.pdbx_description
1 polymer ?
#
loop_
_entity_poly.entity_id
_entity_poly.type
_entity_poly.pdbx_seq_one_letter_code
_entity_poly.pdbx_strand_id
1 'polypeptide(L)'
;MSTRQYGFMPQRSTEDSLYNLMQHIHRKLDEKKIIVLVSLDIEGAFDSAWWPAIRVRLAEEKCPLNLRKVFDSYPRNREIVVRYAGEECTKITTKGCVQGSIGGPILWNLLLDPLLKSLENWGEYGQAFADDVVLVFDGDTALEVQGRANVALEHVRTWGVKNKLKFAPQKTNAMVITRKLKHDTPRLRMGGIDIAMSREIKLLGVTMDDRLTFNTHVANVCRRATGIYKLLSRAARVSWGLNPDIVRIIYTATIEPIILYAASVWAPAAKKLMTIKQLQVVQRGIAQKICKGYRTVSLNSALLLAGILPLDLRVREAASLYEAKRGVPRLELGDREIERVAPAIEAPHPAERISLRLVSLVDREQLNQNSDFEIRIFTDGSRIEGKVGAALSVWNGETEIKAFKLALPGYCTVYQAELLAICKATHVILGHPASSFGVYSDSMAALQTVINHSCLHPLAVESRDKLTTASLQGKVVTLFWIKAHAGMEGNERADQLAKSSALGSKRRPDYDLYPVSFAKRSIRLATLDEWNRRYRTGETASVTKIFFPDAVTTYRMIRKIKIDGIITQIMTGHGGFSEYLNRFKCKESPSCACEPGTEESVPHILFDCPIPAMQRFELGHKINQNIVRENVPNILNSKERDTFLKFCIEIAQNVINRNKTA
;
A
#
# COMPACT_ATOMS: atom_id res chain seq x y z
N MET A 1 -8.86 -0.92 26.17
CA MET A 1 -9.67 -1.59 25.12
C MET A 1 -8.99 -2.86 24.63
N SER A 2 -9.76 -3.84 24.17
CA SER A 2 -9.31 -5.12 23.62
C SER A 2 -8.40 -4.93 22.40
N THR A 3 -7.41 -5.80 22.26
CA THR A 3 -6.54 -5.85 21.08
C THR A 3 -7.26 -6.36 19.83
N ARG A 4 -8.45 -6.96 19.99
CA ARG A 4 -9.29 -7.50 18.91
C ARG A 4 -10.40 -6.54 18.43
N GLN A 5 -10.36 -5.28 18.88
CA GLN A 5 -11.20 -4.20 18.33
C GLN A 5 -10.42 -3.44 17.25
N TYR A 6 -10.87 -3.47 16.00
CA TYR A 6 -10.13 -2.91 14.86
C TYR A 6 -10.73 -1.62 14.32
N GLY A 7 -12.06 -1.51 14.33
CA GLY A 7 -12.77 -0.35 13.79
C GLY A 7 -12.44 0.92 14.58
N PHE A 8 -12.17 2.03 13.89
CA PHE A 8 -11.87 3.34 14.48
C PHE A 8 -10.72 3.37 15.50
N MET A 9 -9.86 2.34 15.50
CA MET A 9 -8.69 2.30 16.37
C MET A 9 -7.47 2.82 15.60
N PRO A 10 -6.61 3.65 16.24
CA PRO A 10 -5.37 4.10 15.63
C PRO A 10 -4.52 2.92 15.15
N GLN A 11 -3.88 3.09 13.99
CA GLN A 11 -2.96 2.11 13.40
C GLN A 11 -3.57 0.73 13.08
N ARG A 12 -4.90 0.60 13.09
CA ARG A 12 -5.64 -0.61 12.68
C ARG A 12 -6.51 -0.32 11.45
N SER A 13 -6.67 -1.31 10.60
CA SER A 13 -7.43 -1.23 9.35
C SER A 13 -8.38 -2.42 9.18
N THR A 14 -9.25 -2.35 8.17
CA THR A 14 -10.10 -3.49 7.79
C THR A 14 -9.26 -4.69 7.35
N GLU A 15 -8.14 -4.45 6.67
CA GLU A 15 -7.20 -5.50 6.28
C GLU A 15 -6.51 -6.14 7.49
N ASP A 16 -6.20 -5.38 8.55
CA ASP A 16 -5.68 -5.95 9.81
C ASP A 16 -6.67 -6.89 10.49
N SER A 17 -7.95 -6.53 10.49
CA SER A 17 -9.02 -7.35 11.03
C SER A 17 -9.12 -8.68 10.28
N LEU A 18 -9.17 -8.63 8.95
CA LEU A 18 -9.27 -9.83 8.10
C LEU A 18 -8.00 -10.68 8.13
N TYR A 19 -6.82 -10.06 8.11
CA TYR A 19 -5.55 -10.78 8.11
C TYR A 19 -5.37 -11.58 9.41
N ASN A 20 -5.60 -10.98 10.57
CA ASN A 20 -5.48 -11.67 11.86
C ASN A 20 -6.51 -12.80 12.00
N LEU A 21 -7.75 -12.59 11.54
CA LEU A 21 -8.76 -13.63 11.45
C LEU A 21 -8.26 -14.82 10.61
N MET A 22 -7.72 -14.54 9.42
CA MET A 22 -7.20 -15.59 8.55
C MET A 22 -5.99 -16.32 9.14
N GLN A 23 -5.09 -15.63 9.83
CA GLN A 23 -3.97 -16.27 10.53
C GLN A 23 -4.47 -17.21 11.62
N HIS A 24 -5.47 -16.78 12.40
CA HIS A 24 -6.11 -17.62 13.40
C HIS A 24 -6.76 -18.87 12.77
N ILE A 25 -7.55 -18.70 11.70
CA ILE A 25 -8.20 -19.80 10.98
C ILE A 25 -7.17 -20.79 10.45
N HIS A 26 -6.11 -20.32 9.77
CA HIS A 26 -5.09 -21.23 9.21
C HIS A 26 -4.38 -22.04 10.29
N ARG A 27 -4.00 -21.42 11.41
CA ARG A 27 -3.40 -22.11 12.56
C ARG A 27 -4.30 -23.26 13.04
N LYS A 28 -5.61 -23.01 13.18
CA LYS A 28 -6.58 -24.03 13.59
C LYS A 28 -6.82 -25.12 12.54
N LEU A 29 -6.73 -24.79 11.25
CA LEU A 29 -6.76 -25.79 10.18
C LEU A 29 -5.50 -26.67 10.15
N ASP A 30 -4.35 -26.13 10.53
CA ASP A 30 -3.09 -26.89 10.67
C ASP A 30 -3.15 -27.85 11.87
N GLU A 31 -3.84 -27.46 12.94
CA GLU A 31 -4.23 -28.32 14.07
C GLU A 31 -5.32 -29.36 13.69
N LYS A 32 -5.77 -29.41 12.43
CA LYS A 32 -6.83 -30.30 11.91
C LYS A 32 -8.19 -30.15 12.62
N LYS A 33 -8.48 -28.98 13.18
CA LYS A 33 -9.75 -28.69 13.87
C LYS A 33 -10.92 -28.49 12.92
N ILE A 34 -12.13 -28.63 13.45
CA ILE A 34 -13.36 -28.11 12.85
C ILE A 34 -13.54 -26.69 13.37
N ILE A 35 -13.74 -25.74 12.47
CA ILE A 35 -13.89 -24.32 12.82
C ILE A 35 -15.30 -23.89 12.45
N VAL A 36 -15.96 -23.16 13.33
CA VAL A 36 -17.23 -22.49 13.09
C VAL A 36 -17.01 -20.99 13.20
N LEU A 37 -17.16 -20.30 12.06
CA LEU A 37 -17.13 -18.85 11.95
C LEU A 37 -18.55 -18.31 12.05
N VAL A 38 -18.80 -17.36 12.95
CA VAL A 38 -20.10 -16.69 13.10
C VAL A 38 -19.93 -15.19 12.91
N SER A 39 -20.66 -14.62 11.96
CA SER A 39 -20.76 -13.17 11.74
C SER A 39 -22.06 -12.66 12.33
N LEU A 40 -21.96 -11.89 13.41
CA LEU A 40 -23.12 -11.33 14.10
C LEU A 40 -23.61 -10.05 13.42
N ASP A 41 -24.92 -9.85 13.39
CA ASP A 41 -25.57 -8.61 12.92
C ASP A 41 -26.21 -7.89 14.10
N ILE A 42 -25.80 -6.63 14.34
CA ILE A 42 -26.35 -5.79 15.41
C ILE A 42 -27.37 -4.82 14.81
N GLU A 43 -28.62 -4.89 15.28
CA GLU A 43 -29.70 -4.05 14.76
C GLU A 43 -29.51 -2.59 15.15
N GLY A 44 -29.42 -1.71 14.13
CA GLY A 44 -29.36 -0.27 14.31
C GLY A 44 -28.25 0.13 15.29
N ALA A 45 -27.03 -0.38 15.05
CA ALA A 45 -25.88 -0.31 15.95
C ALA A 45 -25.67 1.07 16.58
N PHE A 46 -25.05 2.02 15.87
CA PHE A 46 -24.76 3.36 16.40
C PHE A 46 -26.00 4.08 16.95
N ASP A 47 -27.17 3.88 16.34
CA ASP A 47 -28.45 4.45 16.80
C ASP A 47 -28.94 3.86 18.12
N SER A 48 -28.48 2.66 18.47
CA SER A 48 -28.82 1.95 19.70
C SER A 48 -27.81 2.12 20.82
N ALA A 49 -26.74 2.89 20.62
CA ALA A 49 -25.72 3.14 21.63
C ALA A 49 -26.30 3.78 22.90
N TRP A 50 -26.50 2.98 23.96
CA TRP A 50 -27.24 3.41 25.15
C TRP A 50 -26.36 4.23 26.11
N TRP A 51 -26.69 5.51 26.30
CA TRP A 51 -25.84 6.45 27.05
C TRP A 51 -25.54 6.06 28.50
N PRO A 52 -26.48 5.53 29.30
CA PRO A 52 -26.18 5.05 30.64
C PRO A 52 -25.11 3.95 30.67
N ALA A 53 -25.12 3.00 29.72
CA ALA A 53 -24.08 2.00 29.63
C ALA A 53 -22.71 2.65 29.36
N ILE A 54 -22.66 3.60 28.42
CA ILE A 54 -21.44 4.38 28.11
C ILE A 54 -20.94 5.14 29.35
N ARG A 55 -21.82 5.78 30.14
CA ARG A 55 -21.44 6.48 31.39
C ARG A 55 -20.76 5.54 32.38
N VAL A 56 -21.31 4.35 32.56
CA VAL A 56 -20.72 3.31 33.41
C VAL A 56 -19.34 2.91 32.86
N ARG A 57 -19.21 2.72 31.54
CA ARG A 57 -17.91 2.40 30.92
C ARG A 57 -16.87 3.49 31.14
N LEU A 58 -17.23 4.76 30.94
CA LEU A 58 -16.34 5.89 31.19
C LEU A 58 -15.88 5.94 32.66
N ALA A 59 -16.75 5.58 33.61
CA ALA A 59 -16.39 5.49 35.01
C ALA A 59 -15.42 4.33 35.30
N GLU A 60 -15.70 3.14 34.75
CA GLU A 60 -14.87 1.94 34.94
C GLU A 60 -13.47 2.06 34.31
N GLU A 61 -13.39 2.71 33.14
CA GLU A 61 -12.11 3.01 32.46
C GLU A 61 -11.39 4.23 33.08
N LYS A 62 -11.82 4.70 34.26
CA LYS A 62 -11.24 5.82 35.01
C LYS A 62 -11.10 7.10 34.18
N CYS A 63 -12.06 7.36 33.29
CA CYS A 63 -12.07 8.57 32.48
C CYS A 63 -12.10 9.82 33.39
N PRO A 64 -11.23 10.82 33.15
CA PRO A 64 -11.19 12.05 33.95
C PRO A 64 -12.57 12.72 34.09
N LEU A 65 -12.84 13.24 35.28
CA LEU A 65 -14.16 13.79 35.63
C LEU A 65 -14.58 14.96 34.71
N ASN A 66 -13.63 15.79 34.29
CA ASN A 66 -13.87 16.88 33.34
C ASN A 66 -14.37 16.34 31.98
N LEU A 67 -13.78 15.27 31.44
CA LEU A 67 -14.23 14.65 30.19
C LEU A 67 -15.58 13.98 30.33
N ARG A 68 -15.85 13.34 31.48
CA ARG A 68 -17.17 12.76 31.79
C ARG A 68 -18.26 13.83 31.82
N LYS A 69 -17.98 15.00 32.40
CA LYS A 69 -18.90 16.15 32.38
C LYS A 69 -19.17 16.68 30.97
N VAL A 70 -18.15 16.72 30.11
CA VAL A 70 -18.32 17.09 28.69
C VAL A 70 -19.22 16.07 27.98
N PHE A 71 -18.98 14.78 28.19
CA PHE A 71 -19.84 13.73 27.65
C PHE A 71 -21.28 13.86 28.16
N ASP A 72 -21.51 14.12 29.45
CA ASP A 72 -22.86 14.23 29.99
C ASP A 72 -23.63 15.45 29.48
N SER A 73 -22.92 16.53 29.12
CA SER A 73 -23.50 17.71 28.48
C SER A 73 -23.92 17.43 27.04
N TYR A 74 -23.12 16.67 26.29
CA TYR A 74 -23.28 16.48 24.84
C TYR A 74 -24.63 15.88 24.36
N PRO A 75 -25.22 14.86 25.03
CA PRO A 75 -26.51 14.29 24.67
C PRO A 75 -27.69 14.93 25.44
N ARG A 76 -27.44 15.91 26.32
CA ARG A 76 -28.48 16.51 27.16
C ARG A 76 -29.45 17.31 26.30
N ASN A 77 -30.76 17.14 26.57
CA ASN A 77 -31.86 17.85 25.90
C ASN A 77 -31.80 17.77 24.36
N ARG A 78 -31.32 16.65 23.82
CA ARG A 78 -31.34 16.41 22.38
C ARG A 78 -32.68 15.85 21.94
N GLU A 79 -33.20 16.44 20.87
CA GLU A 79 -34.42 16.03 20.21
C GLU A 79 -34.15 15.78 18.72
N ILE A 80 -34.88 14.82 18.15
CA ILE A 80 -34.92 14.58 16.70
C ILE A 80 -36.24 15.17 16.21
N VAL A 81 -36.15 16.08 15.25
CA VAL A 81 -37.30 16.68 14.57
C VAL A 81 -37.36 16.11 13.15
N VAL A 82 -38.48 15.49 12.80
CA VAL A 82 -38.74 14.99 11.44
C VAL A 82 -39.82 15.85 10.81
N ARG A 83 -39.51 16.47 9.67
CA ARG A 83 -40.47 17.20 8.84
C ARG A 83 -40.78 16.40 7.59
N TYR A 84 -42.04 16.05 7.39
CA TYR A 84 -42.48 15.31 6.21
C TYR A 84 -43.88 15.74 5.80
N ALA A 85 -44.07 16.04 4.52
CA ALA A 85 -45.36 16.44 3.93
C ALA A 85 -46.08 17.59 4.66
N GLY A 86 -45.33 18.54 5.24
CA GLY A 86 -45.88 19.68 5.99
C GLY A 86 -46.11 19.41 7.48
N GLU A 87 -46.00 18.17 7.93
CA GLU A 87 -46.10 17.78 9.34
C GLU A 87 -44.73 17.77 10.02
N GLU A 88 -44.70 18.12 11.31
CA GLU A 88 -43.50 18.07 12.16
C GLU A 88 -43.73 17.16 13.36
N CYS A 89 -42.81 16.21 13.58
CA CYS A 89 -42.82 15.35 14.76
C CYS A 89 -41.48 15.45 15.49
N THR A 90 -41.55 15.68 16.80
CA THR A 90 -40.38 15.85 17.66
C THR A 90 -40.31 14.72 18.67
N LYS A 91 -39.11 14.15 18.85
CA LYS A 91 -38.87 13.06 19.80
C LYS A 91 -37.59 13.27 20.58
N ILE A 92 -37.70 13.18 21.91
CA ILE A 92 -36.53 13.21 22.81
C ILE A 92 -35.67 11.95 22.60
N THR A 93 -34.36 12.15 22.53
CA THR A 93 -33.39 11.06 22.38
C THR A 93 -32.89 10.56 23.73
N THR A 94 -32.73 9.24 23.86
CA THR A 94 -32.23 8.59 25.08
C THR A 94 -31.06 7.63 24.82
N LYS A 95 -30.67 7.51 23.55
CA LYS A 95 -29.61 6.64 23.03
C LYS A 95 -29.20 7.13 21.64
N GLY A 96 -28.10 6.58 21.15
CA GLY A 96 -27.60 6.82 19.80
C GLY A 96 -26.35 7.67 19.76
N CYS A 97 -25.58 7.50 18.70
CA CYS A 97 -24.47 8.36 18.32
C CYS A 97 -24.90 9.20 17.11
N VAL A 98 -24.60 10.50 17.12
CA VAL A 98 -24.90 11.36 15.97
C VAL A 98 -24.04 10.93 14.80
N GLN A 99 -24.66 10.64 13.66
CA GLN A 99 -23.93 10.28 12.45
C GLN A 99 -23.00 11.42 12.02
N GLY A 100 -21.74 11.09 11.71
CA GLY A 100 -20.70 12.07 11.40
C GLY A 100 -20.07 12.75 12.63
N SER A 101 -20.52 12.45 13.86
CA SER A 101 -19.83 12.93 15.05
C SER A 101 -18.44 12.29 15.20
N ILE A 102 -17.48 13.09 15.63
CA ILE A 102 -16.10 12.64 15.90
C ILE A 102 -16.08 11.64 17.07
N GLY A 103 -16.91 11.85 18.09
CA GLY A 103 -16.96 11.01 19.29
C GLY A 103 -17.74 9.70 19.14
N GLY A 104 -18.71 9.63 18.22
CA GLY A 104 -19.57 8.46 18.03
C GLY A 104 -18.82 7.13 17.91
N PRO A 105 -17.78 7.05 17.04
CA PRO A 105 -16.90 5.90 16.93
C PRO A 105 -16.27 5.41 18.25
N ILE A 106 -15.72 6.31 19.05
CA ILE A 106 -15.04 5.95 20.32
C ILE A 106 -16.07 5.47 21.33
N LEU A 107 -17.23 6.12 21.40
CA LEU A 107 -18.31 5.73 22.32
C LEU A 107 -18.88 4.35 21.97
N TRP A 108 -19.00 4.04 20.68
CA TRP A 108 -19.38 2.70 20.22
C TRP A 108 -18.35 1.66 20.63
N ASN A 109 -17.08 1.92 20.36
CA ASN A 109 -15.98 1.05 20.76
C ASN A 109 -15.92 0.83 22.27
N LEU A 110 -16.15 1.86 23.09
CA LEU A 110 -16.25 1.74 24.55
C LEU A 110 -17.43 0.87 24.98
N LEU A 111 -18.56 0.99 24.30
CA LEU A 111 -19.76 0.19 24.59
C LEU A 111 -19.51 -1.28 24.27
N LEU A 112 -18.88 -1.61 23.14
CA LEU A 112 -18.64 -2.98 22.66
C LEU A 112 -17.47 -3.69 23.37
N ASP A 113 -16.47 -2.94 23.84
CA ASP A 113 -15.23 -3.46 24.45
C ASP A 113 -15.42 -4.57 25.52
N PRO A 114 -16.39 -4.46 26.46
CA PRO A 114 -16.59 -5.49 27.48
C PRO A 114 -17.05 -6.83 26.92
N LEU A 115 -17.77 -6.84 25.79
CA LEU A 115 -18.16 -8.09 25.14
C LEU A 115 -16.91 -8.85 24.68
N LEU A 116 -16.01 -8.14 23.99
CA LEU A 116 -14.77 -8.72 23.48
C LEU A 116 -13.87 -9.22 24.62
N LYS A 117 -13.68 -8.40 25.66
CA LYS A 117 -12.93 -8.81 26.87
C LYS A 117 -13.55 -10.03 27.54
N SER A 118 -14.88 -10.09 27.63
CA SER A 118 -15.56 -11.23 28.25
C SER A 118 -15.42 -12.52 27.45
N LEU A 119 -15.47 -12.45 26.12
CA LEU A 119 -15.24 -13.60 25.25
C LEU A 119 -13.79 -14.10 25.35
N GLU A 120 -12.83 -13.18 25.41
CA GLU A 120 -11.42 -13.50 25.62
C GLU A 120 -11.18 -14.20 26.96
N ASN A 121 -11.83 -13.75 28.04
CA ASN A 121 -11.77 -14.40 29.35
C ASN A 121 -12.33 -15.84 29.35
N TRP A 122 -13.25 -16.15 28.42
CA TRP A 122 -13.79 -17.50 28.24
C TRP A 122 -12.90 -18.37 27.34
N GLY A 123 -11.78 -17.84 26.86
CA GLY A 123 -10.89 -18.52 25.91
C GLY A 123 -11.42 -18.54 24.48
N GLU A 124 -12.49 -17.79 24.18
CA GLU A 124 -13.10 -17.76 22.86
C GLU A 124 -12.48 -16.67 21.97
N TYR A 125 -12.46 -16.92 20.66
CA TYR A 125 -11.99 -15.94 19.69
C TYR A 125 -13.15 -15.06 19.24
N GLY A 126 -13.08 -13.77 19.58
CA GLY A 126 -14.00 -12.74 19.11
C GLY A 126 -13.26 -11.49 18.70
N GLN A 127 -13.60 -10.93 17.54
CA GLN A 127 -13.08 -9.65 17.07
C GLN A 127 -14.21 -8.76 16.56
N ALA A 128 -13.97 -7.46 16.53
CA ALA A 128 -14.93 -6.50 15.98
C ALA A 128 -14.25 -5.46 15.10
N PHE A 129 -14.93 -5.08 14.02
CA PHE A 129 -14.65 -3.85 13.29
C PHE A 129 -15.91 -3.00 13.29
N ALA A 130 -15.95 -1.99 14.17
CA ALA A 130 -17.17 -1.26 14.45
C ALA A 130 -18.30 -2.20 14.88
N ASP A 131 -19.39 -2.28 14.13
CA ASP A 131 -20.56 -3.13 14.37
C ASP A 131 -20.43 -4.55 13.77
N ASP A 132 -19.47 -4.79 12.88
CA ASP A 132 -19.16 -6.12 12.36
C ASP A 132 -18.43 -6.94 13.44
N VAL A 133 -19.15 -7.83 14.14
CA VAL A 133 -18.58 -8.73 15.16
C VAL A 133 -18.48 -10.15 14.62
N VAL A 134 -17.30 -10.73 14.77
CA VAL A 134 -16.98 -12.07 14.26
C VAL A 134 -16.48 -12.94 15.39
N LEU A 135 -17.09 -14.10 15.55
CA LEU A 135 -16.71 -15.13 16.51
C LEU A 135 -16.14 -16.35 15.77
N VAL A 136 -15.11 -16.96 16.34
CA VAL A 136 -14.52 -18.19 15.83
C VAL A 136 -14.47 -19.21 16.95
N PHE A 137 -15.09 -20.36 16.70
CA PHE A 137 -15.07 -21.51 17.59
C PHE A 137 -14.33 -22.65 16.90
N ASP A 138 -13.52 -23.40 17.65
CA ASP A 138 -12.79 -24.55 17.13
C ASP A 138 -12.86 -25.76 18.08
N GLY A 139 -12.75 -26.96 17.53
CA GLY A 139 -12.84 -28.21 18.29
C GLY A 139 -12.59 -29.44 17.42
N ASP A 140 -12.52 -30.61 18.04
CA ASP A 140 -12.24 -31.86 17.34
C ASP A 140 -13.49 -32.46 16.70
N THR A 141 -14.66 -32.22 17.29
CA THR A 141 -15.95 -32.71 16.80
C THR A 141 -16.94 -31.57 16.60
N ALA A 142 -17.91 -31.76 15.70
CA ALA A 142 -18.96 -30.76 15.48
C ALA A 142 -19.80 -30.52 16.74
N LEU A 143 -20.04 -31.56 17.55
CA LEU A 143 -20.82 -31.49 18.78
C LEU A 143 -20.14 -30.63 19.85
N GLU A 144 -18.82 -30.78 20.02
CA GLU A 144 -18.02 -29.96 20.93
C GLU A 144 -18.09 -28.48 20.54
N VAL A 145 -17.86 -28.18 19.25
CA VAL A 145 -17.92 -26.81 18.74
C VAL A 145 -19.33 -26.23 18.88
N GLN A 146 -20.36 -27.04 18.62
CA GLN A 146 -21.75 -26.65 18.80
C GLN A 146 -22.05 -26.24 20.24
N GLY A 147 -21.63 -27.05 21.21
CA GLY A 147 -21.85 -26.79 22.64
C GLY A 147 -21.22 -25.46 23.06
N ARG A 148 -19.93 -25.28 22.75
CA ARG A 148 -19.18 -24.05 23.05
C ARG A 148 -19.78 -22.83 22.37
N ALA A 149 -20.07 -22.93 21.08
CA ALA A 149 -20.64 -21.84 20.30
C ALA A 149 -21.99 -21.39 20.86
N ASN A 150 -22.89 -22.32 21.18
CA ASN A 150 -24.22 -21.96 21.72
C ASN A 150 -24.15 -21.30 23.10
N VAL A 151 -23.25 -21.77 23.97
CA VAL A 151 -22.99 -21.16 25.28
C VAL A 151 -22.47 -19.72 25.11
N ALA A 152 -21.53 -19.50 24.20
CA ALA A 152 -21.00 -18.17 23.92
C ALA A 152 -22.04 -17.25 23.25
N LEU A 153 -22.86 -17.75 22.32
CA LEU A 153 -23.91 -16.98 21.67
C LEU A 153 -25.01 -16.55 22.65
N GLU A 154 -25.34 -17.38 23.63
CA GLU A 154 -26.27 -17.03 24.70
C GLU A 154 -25.70 -15.97 25.65
N HIS A 155 -24.39 -16.02 25.92
CA HIS A 155 -23.68 -14.96 26.63
C HIS A 155 -23.70 -13.63 25.87
N VAL A 156 -23.42 -13.64 24.57
CA VAL A 156 -23.52 -12.47 23.68
C VAL A 156 -24.93 -11.88 23.72
N ARG A 157 -25.96 -12.72 23.63
CA ARG A 157 -27.37 -12.29 23.71
C ARG A 157 -27.67 -11.63 25.06
N THR A 158 -27.28 -12.26 26.16
CA THR A 158 -27.49 -11.75 27.52
C THR A 158 -26.81 -10.40 27.72
N TRP A 159 -25.57 -10.27 27.23
CA TRP A 159 -24.84 -9.01 27.21
C TRP A 159 -25.56 -7.94 26.37
N GLY A 160 -26.09 -8.31 25.20
CA GLY A 160 -26.88 -7.41 24.34
C GLY A 160 -28.10 -6.86 25.07
N VAL A 161 -28.89 -7.74 25.70
CA VAL A 161 -30.08 -7.34 26.49
C VAL A 161 -29.69 -6.37 27.60
N LYS A 162 -28.62 -6.65 28.35
CA LYS A 162 -28.12 -5.77 29.43
C LYS A 162 -27.74 -4.38 28.92
N ASN A 163 -27.19 -4.29 27.71
CA ASN A 163 -26.74 -3.03 27.09
C ASN A 163 -27.76 -2.42 26.12
N LYS A 164 -28.98 -2.96 26.05
CA LYS A 164 -30.05 -2.55 25.11
C LYS A 164 -29.64 -2.62 23.63
N LEU A 165 -28.76 -3.55 23.29
CA LEU A 165 -28.37 -3.90 21.92
C LEU A 165 -29.06 -5.21 21.52
N LYS A 166 -29.66 -5.21 20.33
CA LYS A 166 -30.31 -6.39 19.76
C LYS A 166 -29.43 -6.97 18.67
N PHE A 167 -29.22 -8.28 18.74
CA PHE A 167 -28.62 -9.04 17.65
C PHE A 167 -29.75 -9.65 16.83
N ALA A 168 -29.63 -9.63 15.50
CA ALA A 168 -30.62 -10.21 14.58
C ALA A 168 -30.21 -11.65 14.21
N PRO A 169 -30.82 -12.70 14.81
CA PRO A 169 -30.41 -14.08 14.54
C PRO A 169 -30.66 -14.47 13.07
N GLN A 170 -31.69 -13.91 12.43
CA GLN A 170 -32.00 -14.21 11.02
C GLN A 170 -31.02 -13.60 10.02
N LYS A 171 -30.28 -12.56 10.42
CA LYS A 171 -29.23 -11.91 9.61
C LYS A 171 -27.83 -12.37 9.98
N THR A 172 -27.69 -13.01 11.13
CA THR A 172 -26.46 -13.66 11.58
C THR A 172 -26.17 -14.86 10.68
N ASN A 173 -24.94 -14.97 10.18
CA ASN A 173 -24.52 -16.05 9.31
C ASN A 173 -23.42 -16.87 9.98
N ALA A 174 -23.49 -18.19 9.83
CA ALA A 174 -22.45 -19.10 10.30
C ALA A 174 -21.87 -19.93 9.14
N MET A 175 -20.61 -20.33 9.25
CA MET A 175 -19.92 -21.13 8.24
C MET A 175 -18.95 -22.10 8.91
N VAL A 176 -18.97 -23.35 8.47
CA VAL A 176 -18.01 -24.38 8.91
C VAL A 176 -16.81 -24.38 7.98
N ILE A 177 -15.61 -24.35 8.54
CA ILE A 177 -14.35 -24.42 7.80
C ILE A 177 -13.53 -25.58 8.37
N THR A 178 -13.18 -26.56 7.55
CA THR A 178 -12.35 -27.70 7.97
C THR A 178 -11.66 -28.39 6.81
N ARG A 179 -10.55 -29.08 7.09
CA ARG A 179 -9.89 -30.01 6.16
C ARG A 179 -10.42 -31.45 6.28
N LYS A 180 -11.30 -31.74 7.24
CA LYS A 180 -11.89 -33.07 7.42
C LYS A 180 -12.88 -33.38 6.30
N LEU A 181 -12.70 -34.53 5.65
CA LEU A 181 -13.56 -34.97 4.53
C LEU A 181 -15.01 -35.25 4.98
N LYS A 182 -15.19 -35.76 6.19
CA LYS A 182 -16.48 -36.04 6.81
C LYS A 182 -16.55 -35.34 8.16
N HIS A 183 -17.63 -34.59 8.36
CA HIS A 183 -17.94 -33.91 9.60
C HIS A 183 -19.44 -33.63 9.64
N ASP A 184 -20.02 -33.65 10.83
CA ASP A 184 -21.40 -33.22 11.01
C ASP A 184 -21.49 -31.69 10.97
N THR A 185 -22.68 -31.19 10.63
CA THR A 185 -22.94 -29.74 10.65
C THR A 185 -23.49 -29.36 12.04
N PRO A 186 -22.81 -28.45 12.78
CA PRO A 186 -23.28 -28.03 14.10
C PRO A 186 -24.58 -27.21 13.98
N ARG A 187 -25.47 -27.33 14.96
CA ARG A 187 -26.71 -26.55 15.07
C ARG A 187 -26.53 -25.39 16.03
N LEU A 188 -26.43 -24.19 15.48
CA LEU A 188 -26.24 -22.97 16.27
C LEU A 188 -27.57 -22.28 16.54
N ARG A 189 -27.74 -21.78 17.76
CA ARG A 189 -28.95 -21.09 18.21
C ARG A 189 -28.59 -19.80 18.93
N MET A 190 -29.41 -18.77 18.71
CA MET A 190 -29.36 -17.54 19.49
C MET A 190 -30.79 -17.13 19.85
N GLY A 191 -31.09 -17.04 21.15
CA GLY A 191 -32.44 -16.68 21.62
C GLY A 191 -33.54 -17.65 21.15
N GLY A 192 -33.20 -18.95 21.04
CA GLY A 192 -34.11 -19.99 20.58
C GLY A 192 -34.29 -20.07 19.06
N ILE A 193 -33.68 -19.18 18.28
CA ILE A 193 -33.75 -19.16 16.81
C ILE A 193 -32.50 -19.84 16.24
N ASP A 194 -32.69 -20.76 15.29
CA ASP A 194 -31.58 -21.42 14.57
C ASP A 194 -30.88 -20.42 13.63
N ILE A 195 -29.54 -20.40 13.69
CA ILE A 195 -28.69 -19.58 12.81
C ILE A 195 -28.41 -20.35 11.52
N ALA A 196 -28.54 -19.68 10.37
CA ALA A 196 -28.31 -20.30 9.07
C ALA A 196 -26.82 -20.62 8.85
N MET A 197 -26.56 -21.84 8.35
CA MET A 197 -25.24 -22.24 7.87
C MET A 197 -25.11 -21.91 6.38
N SER A 198 -24.10 -21.13 6.04
CA SER A 198 -23.74 -20.76 4.68
C SER A 198 -22.39 -21.40 4.29
N ARG A 199 -22.19 -21.57 2.98
CA ARG A 199 -20.88 -21.94 2.41
C ARG A 199 -19.99 -20.74 2.10
N GLU A 200 -20.55 -19.54 2.22
CA GLU A 200 -19.82 -18.29 2.04
C GLU A 200 -20.27 -17.21 3.03
N ILE A 201 -19.32 -16.43 3.52
CA ILE A 201 -19.58 -15.25 4.35
C ILE A 201 -18.81 -14.06 3.77
N LYS A 202 -19.50 -12.92 3.66
CA LYS A 202 -18.88 -11.64 3.30
C LYS A 202 -18.53 -10.86 4.56
N LEU A 203 -17.25 -10.65 4.82
CA LEU A 203 -16.74 -9.84 5.92
C LEU A 203 -15.94 -8.67 5.37
N LEU A 204 -16.25 -7.44 5.80
CA LEU A 204 -15.51 -6.23 5.46
C LEU A 204 -15.19 -6.11 3.96
N GLY A 205 -16.12 -6.53 3.09
CA GLY A 205 -15.96 -6.48 1.63
C GLY A 205 -15.26 -7.67 0.97
N VAL A 206 -14.74 -8.64 1.74
CA VAL A 206 -14.16 -9.88 1.22
C VAL A 206 -15.14 -11.04 1.39
N THR A 207 -15.35 -11.84 0.34
CA THR A 207 -16.20 -13.03 0.39
C THR A 207 -15.34 -14.27 0.58
N MET A 208 -15.49 -14.93 1.72
CA MET A 208 -14.75 -16.16 2.05
C MET A 208 -15.68 -17.35 1.86
N ASP A 209 -15.23 -18.36 1.13
CA ASP A 209 -15.88 -19.67 1.05
C ASP A 209 -15.32 -20.65 2.10
N ASP A 210 -16.09 -21.69 2.42
CA ASP A 210 -15.77 -22.77 3.37
C ASP A 210 -14.45 -23.52 3.07
N ARG A 211 -13.93 -23.41 1.84
CA ARG A 211 -12.64 -23.98 1.41
C ARG A 211 -11.52 -22.95 1.26
N LEU A 212 -11.79 -21.68 1.58
CA LEU A 212 -10.85 -20.55 1.47
C LEU A 212 -10.21 -20.45 0.08
N THR A 213 -10.99 -20.75 -0.98
CA THR A 213 -10.54 -20.66 -2.37
C THR A 213 -10.62 -19.24 -2.93
N PHE A 214 -11.48 -18.40 -2.33
CA PHE A 214 -11.79 -17.03 -2.72
C PHE A 214 -12.34 -16.88 -4.14
N ASN A 215 -12.85 -17.96 -4.74
CA ASN A 215 -13.35 -17.94 -6.12
C ASN A 215 -14.49 -16.93 -6.31
N THR A 216 -15.48 -16.92 -5.40
CA THR A 216 -16.59 -15.96 -5.45
C THR A 216 -16.09 -14.52 -5.29
N HIS A 217 -15.13 -14.28 -4.38
CA HIS A 217 -14.55 -12.96 -4.19
C HIS A 217 -13.85 -12.46 -5.46
N VAL A 218 -12.96 -13.28 -6.04
CA VAL A 218 -12.24 -12.93 -7.28
C VAL A 218 -13.22 -12.65 -8.41
N ALA A 219 -14.26 -13.48 -8.58
CA ALA A 219 -15.29 -13.28 -9.59
C ALA A 219 -16.03 -11.94 -9.39
N ASN A 220 -16.37 -11.60 -8.14
CA ASN A 220 -17.06 -10.36 -7.81
C ASN A 220 -16.20 -9.11 -8.08
N VAL A 221 -14.93 -9.11 -7.66
CA VAL A 221 -14.01 -7.97 -7.92
C VAL A 221 -13.71 -7.84 -9.41
N CYS A 222 -13.52 -8.96 -10.13
CA CYS A 222 -13.34 -8.97 -11.59
C CYS A 222 -14.57 -8.41 -12.31
N ARG A 223 -15.79 -8.77 -11.86
CA ARG A 223 -17.03 -8.25 -12.43
C ARG A 223 -17.15 -6.73 -12.24
N ARG A 224 -16.85 -6.23 -11.04
CA ARG A 224 -16.84 -4.79 -10.74
C ARG A 224 -15.82 -4.04 -11.60
N ALA A 225 -14.59 -4.54 -11.66
CA ALA A 225 -13.53 -3.98 -12.50
C ALA A 225 -13.92 -3.98 -13.99
N THR A 226 -14.52 -5.07 -14.48
CA THR A 226 -15.01 -5.17 -15.86
C THR A 226 -16.14 -4.19 -16.15
N GLY A 227 -17.03 -3.92 -15.18
CA GLY A 227 -18.08 -2.91 -15.31
C GLY A 227 -17.51 -1.51 -15.57
N ILE A 228 -16.49 -1.12 -14.79
CA ILE A 228 -15.77 0.16 -14.97
C ILE A 228 -15.06 0.19 -16.32
N TYR A 229 -14.38 -0.90 -16.69
CA TYR A 229 -13.74 -1.02 -18.01
C TYR A 229 -14.75 -0.87 -19.15
N LYS A 230 -15.94 -1.49 -19.07
CA LYS A 230 -16.96 -1.40 -20.12
C LYS A 230 -17.39 0.06 -20.35
N LEU A 231 -17.56 0.84 -19.28
CA LEU A 231 -17.87 2.27 -19.38
C LEU A 231 -16.73 3.04 -20.04
N LEU A 232 -15.49 2.84 -19.57
CA LEU A 232 -14.29 3.45 -20.15
C LEU A 232 -14.12 3.10 -21.64
N SER A 233 -14.37 1.84 -22.00
CA SER A 233 -14.14 1.33 -23.36
C SER A 233 -14.99 2.02 -24.43
N ARG A 234 -16.10 2.66 -24.03
CA ARG A 234 -16.95 3.47 -24.91
C ARG A 234 -16.29 4.82 -25.27
N ALA A 235 -15.44 5.35 -24.39
CA ALA A 235 -14.76 6.63 -24.54
C ALA A 235 -13.28 6.50 -24.98
N ALA A 236 -12.75 5.28 -25.09
CA ALA A 236 -11.36 5.00 -25.45
C ALA A 236 -11.30 4.03 -26.65
N ARG A 237 -11.54 4.52 -27.88
CA ARG A 237 -11.33 3.74 -29.10
C ARG A 237 -9.87 3.84 -29.57
N VAL A 238 -9.48 2.94 -30.47
CA VAL A 238 -8.09 2.85 -30.97
C VAL A 238 -7.73 4.09 -31.80
N SER A 239 -8.65 4.55 -32.65
CA SER A 239 -8.46 5.70 -33.55
C SER A 239 -8.87 7.06 -32.95
N TRP A 240 -9.70 7.09 -31.91
CA TRP A 240 -10.18 8.32 -31.27
C TRP A 240 -10.60 8.08 -29.81
N GLY A 241 -10.59 9.13 -28.99
CA GLY A 241 -11.01 9.08 -27.58
C GLY A 241 -9.88 9.39 -26.61
N LEU A 242 -9.98 8.86 -25.39
CA LEU A 242 -9.07 9.17 -24.29
C LEU A 242 -7.60 8.86 -24.60
N ASN A 243 -6.72 9.74 -24.12
CA ASN A 243 -5.28 9.53 -24.19
C ASN A 243 -4.88 8.25 -23.39
N PRO A 244 -4.03 7.36 -23.95
CA PRO A 244 -3.44 6.22 -23.25
C PRO A 244 -2.99 6.47 -21.82
N ASP A 245 -2.35 7.60 -21.54
CA ASP A 245 -1.86 7.93 -20.20
C ASP A 245 -3.02 8.14 -19.22
N ILE A 246 -4.12 8.76 -19.67
CA ILE A 246 -5.35 8.92 -18.87
C ILE A 246 -5.96 7.55 -18.59
N VAL A 247 -6.04 6.67 -19.59
CA VAL A 247 -6.56 5.31 -19.41
C VAL A 247 -5.72 4.53 -18.40
N ARG A 248 -4.39 4.65 -18.48
CA ARG A 248 -3.47 4.02 -17.51
C ARG A 248 -3.65 4.60 -16.11
N ILE A 249 -3.82 5.91 -15.96
CA ILE A 249 -4.11 6.56 -14.68
C ILE A 249 -5.39 5.97 -14.08
N ILE A 250 -6.49 5.91 -14.85
CA ILE A 250 -7.76 5.33 -14.39
C ILE A 250 -7.57 3.87 -13.96
N TYR A 251 -6.81 3.08 -14.73
CA TYR A 251 -6.48 1.71 -14.36
C TYR A 251 -5.76 1.63 -13.00
N THR A 252 -4.66 2.37 -12.85
CA THR A 252 -3.83 2.35 -11.63
C THR A 252 -4.50 2.96 -10.41
N ALA A 253 -5.41 3.93 -10.60
CA ALA A 253 -6.07 4.66 -9.52
C ALA A 253 -7.43 4.07 -9.13
N THR A 254 -8.06 3.27 -9.99
CA THR A 254 -9.42 2.73 -9.75
C THR A 254 -9.47 1.21 -9.84
N ILE A 255 -9.09 0.63 -10.98
CA ILE A 255 -9.28 -0.80 -11.24
C ILE A 255 -8.32 -1.63 -10.39
N GLU A 256 -7.05 -1.25 -10.38
CA GLU A 256 -6.03 -1.95 -9.61
C GLU A 256 -6.33 -1.90 -8.09
N PRO A 257 -6.66 -0.76 -7.45
CA PRO A 257 -7.06 -0.73 -6.04
C PRO A 257 -8.29 -1.57 -5.70
N ILE A 258 -9.30 -1.64 -6.58
CA ILE A 258 -10.48 -2.50 -6.37
C ILE A 258 -10.07 -3.97 -6.28
N ILE A 259 -9.15 -4.40 -7.14
CA ILE A 259 -8.66 -5.77 -7.16
C ILE A 259 -7.75 -6.00 -5.96
N LEU A 260 -6.80 -5.09 -5.68
CA LEU A 260 -5.80 -5.26 -4.62
C LEU A 260 -6.34 -5.10 -3.19
N TYR A 261 -7.61 -4.76 -3.01
CA TYR A 261 -8.22 -4.64 -1.69
C TYR A 261 -8.06 -5.94 -0.89
N ALA A 262 -7.56 -5.81 0.35
CA ALA A 262 -7.31 -6.92 1.26
C ALA A 262 -6.47 -8.07 0.65
N ALA A 263 -5.54 -7.74 -0.26
CA ALA A 263 -4.72 -8.75 -0.96
C ALA A 263 -3.98 -9.70 0.00
N SER A 264 -3.58 -9.24 1.19
CA SER A 264 -2.93 -10.09 2.20
C SER A 264 -3.79 -11.27 2.67
N VAL A 265 -5.11 -11.19 2.52
CA VAL A 265 -6.09 -12.20 2.95
C VAL A 265 -6.22 -13.31 1.91
N TRP A 266 -6.19 -12.97 0.62
CA TRP A 266 -6.55 -13.89 -0.48
C TRP A 266 -5.44 -14.09 -1.52
N ALA A 267 -4.27 -13.47 -1.39
CA ALA A 267 -3.13 -13.64 -2.29
C ALA A 267 -2.70 -15.10 -2.56
N PRO A 268 -2.84 -16.08 -1.64
CA PRO A 268 -2.62 -17.48 -1.97
C PRO A 268 -3.49 -17.98 -3.14
N ALA A 269 -4.73 -17.50 -3.27
CA ALA A 269 -5.61 -17.84 -4.37
C ALA A 269 -5.12 -17.26 -5.71
N ALA A 270 -4.37 -16.14 -5.70
CA ALA A 270 -3.76 -15.56 -6.90
C ALA A 270 -2.63 -16.39 -7.51
N LYS A 271 -2.20 -17.49 -6.86
CA LYS A 271 -1.29 -18.49 -7.43
C LYS A 271 -2.03 -19.55 -8.26
N LYS A 272 -3.35 -19.68 -8.12
CA LYS A 272 -4.15 -20.70 -8.80
C LYS A 272 -4.42 -20.30 -10.26
N LEU A 273 -4.32 -21.26 -11.17
CA LEU A 273 -4.46 -21.02 -12.62
C LEU A 273 -5.82 -20.40 -13.00
N MET A 274 -6.91 -20.83 -12.36
CA MET A 274 -8.25 -20.28 -12.59
C MET A 274 -8.33 -18.79 -12.24
N THR A 275 -7.85 -18.42 -11.04
CA THR A 275 -7.76 -17.03 -10.58
C THR A 275 -6.90 -16.18 -11.52
N ILE A 276 -5.73 -16.69 -11.92
CA ILE A 276 -4.84 -16.02 -12.87
C ILE A 276 -5.58 -15.74 -14.17
N LYS A 277 -6.28 -16.73 -14.74
CA LYS A 277 -7.06 -16.56 -15.97
C LYS A 277 -8.16 -15.49 -15.82
N GLN A 278 -8.89 -15.47 -14.71
CA GLN A 278 -9.91 -14.44 -14.46
C GLN A 278 -9.32 -13.03 -14.42
N LEU A 279 -8.21 -12.84 -13.70
CA LEU A 279 -7.50 -11.55 -13.62
C LEU A 279 -6.94 -11.12 -14.98
N GLN A 280 -6.38 -12.07 -15.75
CA GLN A 280 -5.85 -11.82 -17.09
C GLN A 280 -6.92 -11.35 -18.08
N VAL A 281 -8.15 -11.88 -18.00
CA VAL A 281 -9.27 -11.45 -18.86
C VAL A 281 -9.62 -9.98 -18.61
N VAL A 282 -9.71 -9.56 -17.34
CA VAL A 282 -9.95 -8.16 -16.98
C VAL A 282 -8.82 -7.28 -17.52
N GLN A 283 -7.57 -7.71 -17.32
CA GLN A 283 -6.41 -6.92 -17.67
C GLN A 283 -6.20 -6.77 -19.18
N ARG A 284 -6.45 -7.83 -19.96
CA ARG A 284 -6.19 -7.85 -21.41
C ARG A 284 -6.91 -6.72 -22.12
N GLY A 285 -8.20 -6.57 -21.86
CA GLY A 285 -9.03 -5.55 -22.51
C GLY A 285 -8.53 -4.13 -22.24
N ILE A 286 -8.07 -3.86 -21.02
CA ILE A 286 -7.56 -2.54 -20.61
C ILE A 286 -6.16 -2.29 -21.18
N ALA A 287 -5.27 -3.28 -21.07
CA ALA A 287 -3.90 -3.19 -21.58
C ALA A 287 -3.90 -2.88 -23.09
N GLN A 288 -4.76 -3.56 -23.85
CA GLN A 288 -4.94 -3.30 -25.29
C GLN A 288 -5.42 -1.87 -25.58
N LYS A 289 -6.24 -1.27 -24.70
CA LYS A 289 -6.66 0.12 -24.85
C LYS A 289 -5.53 1.10 -24.54
N ILE A 290 -4.75 0.85 -23.49
CA ILE A 290 -3.60 1.68 -23.13
C ILE A 290 -2.59 1.67 -24.29
N CYS A 291 -2.23 0.51 -24.83
CA CYS A 291 -1.30 0.47 -25.95
C CYS A 291 -1.96 0.77 -27.31
N LYS A 292 -3.27 1.07 -27.40
CA LYS A 292 -4.00 1.21 -28.68
C LYS A 292 -3.82 0.01 -29.62
N GLY A 293 -3.73 -1.20 -29.07
CA GLY A 293 -3.58 -2.44 -29.83
C GLY A 293 -4.91 -3.01 -30.33
N TYR A 294 -4.82 -3.84 -31.37
CA TYR A 294 -5.95 -4.65 -31.83
C TYR A 294 -6.34 -5.72 -30.79
N ARG A 295 -7.58 -6.22 -30.88
CA ARG A 295 -8.11 -7.28 -29.98
C ARG A 295 -7.28 -8.57 -29.99
N THR A 296 -6.60 -8.83 -31.09
CA THR A 296 -5.78 -10.02 -31.33
C THR A 296 -4.42 -9.95 -30.63
N VAL A 297 -3.95 -8.75 -30.24
CA VAL A 297 -2.67 -8.56 -29.55
C VAL A 297 -2.63 -9.43 -28.30
N SER A 298 -1.51 -10.12 -28.11
CA SER A 298 -1.30 -11.01 -26.96
C SER A 298 -1.34 -10.21 -25.65
N LEU A 299 -1.74 -10.87 -24.55
CA LEU A 299 -1.73 -10.21 -23.24
C LEU A 299 -0.31 -9.74 -22.88
N ASN A 300 0.70 -10.58 -23.09
CA ASN A 300 2.08 -10.25 -22.72
C ASN A 300 2.60 -9.02 -23.47
N SER A 301 2.35 -8.92 -24.78
CA SER A 301 2.66 -7.72 -25.56
C SER A 301 1.91 -6.50 -25.02
N ALA A 302 0.60 -6.64 -24.77
CA ALA A 302 -0.23 -5.53 -24.30
C ALA A 302 0.21 -5.00 -22.93
N LEU A 303 0.51 -5.89 -21.97
CA LEU A 303 1.00 -5.52 -20.63
C LEU A 303 2.33 -4.76 -20.71
N LEU A 304 3.26 -5.28 -21.51
CA LEU A 304 4.58 -4.70 -21.66
C LEU A 304 4.51 -3.29 -22.27
N LEU A 305 3.80 -3.14 -23.39
CA LEU A 305 3.62 -1.86 -24.08
C LEU A 305 2.78 -0.86 -23.26
N ALA A 306 1.82 -1.35 -22.48
CA ALA A 306 1.05 -0.51 -21.56
C ALA A 306 1.86 -0.07 -20.32
N GLY A 307 3.00 -0.72 -20.05
CA GLY A 307 3.83 -0.46 -18.87
C GLY A 307 3.14 -0.86 -17.56
N ILE A 308 2.37 -1.95 -17.56
CA ILE A 308 1.67 -2.48 -16.38
C ILE A 308 2.06 -3.94 -16.13
N LEU A 309 2.12 -4.35 -14.86
CA LEU A 309 2.48 -5.71 -14.47
C LEU A 309 1.25 -6.62 -14.38
N PRO A 310 1.37 -7.95 -14.58
CA PRO A 310 0.27 -8.89 -14.41
C PRO A 310 -0.44 -8.72 -13.06
N LEU A 311 -1.78 -8.70 -13.08
CA LEU A 311 -2.57 -8.46 -11.86
C LEU A 311 -2.34 -9.50 -10.76
N ASP A 312 -2.15 -10.77 -11.11
CA ASP A 312 -1.87 -11.83 -10.12
C ASP A 312 -0.52 -11.64 -9.42
N LEU A 313 0.45 -11.04 -10.10
CA LEU A 313 1.72 -10.63 -9.52
C LEU A 313 1.55 -9.40 -8.63
N ARG A 314 0.74 -8.42 -9.05
CA ARG A 314 0.42 -7.22 -8.27
C ARG A 314 -0.31 -7.53 -6.96
N VAL A 315 -1.22 -8.50 -6.96
CA VAL A 315 -1.90 -9.00 -5.74
C VAL A 315 -0.88 -9.56 -4.76
N ARG A 316 0.04 -10.40 -5.24
CA ARG A 316 1.11 -10.98 -4.41
C ARG A 316 2.08 -9.91 -3.90
N GLU A 317 2.44 -8.93 -4.73
CA GLU A 317 3.27 -7.79 -4.33
C GLU A 317 2.59 -6.98 -3.21
N ALA A 318 1.29 -6.70 -3.33
CA ALA A 318 0.52 -5.97 -2.33
C ALA A 318 0.47 -6.72 -0.99
N ALA A 319 0.20 -8.03 -1.03
CA ALA A 319 0.25 -8.88 0.15
C ALA A 319 1.64 -8.89 0.79
N SER A 320 2.71 -9.08 0.01
CA SER A 320 4.08 -9.05 0.54
C SER A 320 4.45 -7.73 1.17
N LEU A 321 4.02 -6.60 0.58
CA LEU A 321 4.27 -5.30 1.18
C LEU A 321 3.49 -5.11 2.49
N TYR A 322 2.24 -5.56 2.55
CA TYR A 322 1.43 -5.52 3.77
C TYR A 322 2.10 -6.34 4.89
N GLU A 323 2.49 -7.57 4.58
CA GLU A 323 3.11 -8.49 5.53
C GLU A 323 4.49 -7.97 6.00
N ALA A 324 5.30 -7.43 5.08
CA ALA A 324 6.57 -6.77 5.44
C ALA A 324 6.37 -5.60 6.41
N LYS A 325 5.32 -4.77 6.22
CA LYS A 325 4.98 -3.67 7.16
C LYS A 325 4.58 -4.15 8.55
N ARG A 326 4.12 -5.39 8.68
CA ARG A 326 3.82 -6.05 9.96
C ARG A 326 5.01 -6.86 10.48
N GLY A 327 6.13 -6.83 9.77
CA GLY A 327 7.37 -7.51 10.09
C GLY A 327 7.32 -9.02 9.95
N VAL A 328 6.44 -9.52 9.07
CA VAL A 328 6.47 -10.91 8.63
C VAL A 328 7.70 -11.07 7.74
N PRO A 329 8.60 -12.04 8.02
CA PRO A 329 9.82 -12.23 7.24
C PRO A 329 9.52 -12.44 5.75
N ARG A 330 10.37 -11.86 4.88
CA ARG A 330 10.29 -12.02 3.42
C ARG A 330 11.65 -12.33 2.83
N LEU A 331 11.66 -13.27 1.89
CA LEU A 331 12.87 -13.68 1.19
C LEU A 331 13.59 -12.50 0.52
N GLU A 332 12.82 -11.60 -0.11
CA GLU A 332 13.34 -10.42 -0.80
C GLU A 332 13.96 -9.38 0.13
N LEU A 333 13.66 -9.47 1.43
CA LEU A 333 14.11 -8.52 2.46
C LEU A 333 15.23 -9.13 3.32
N GLY A 334 15.40 -10.46 3.30
CA GLY A 334 16.33 -11.19 4.16
C GLY A 334 15.95 -11.08 5.63
N ASP A 335 16.93 -11.19 6.51
CA ASP A 335 16.75 -11.10 7.97
C ASP A 335 16.63 -9.66 8.50
N ARG A 336 16.44 -8.69 7.60
CA ARG A 336 16.37 -7.28 7.96
C ARG A 336 15.03 -6.95 8.60
N GLU A 337 15.03 -5.95 9.49
CA GLU A 337 13.82 -5.48 10.15
C GLU A 337 13.33 -4.15 9.56
N ILE A 338 12.01 -3.99 9.50
CA ILE A 338 11.39 -2.74 9.05
C ILE A 338 11.33 -1.71 10.18
N GLU A 339 11.55 -0.45 9.84
CA GLU A 339 11.19 0.66 10.71
C GLU A 339 9.66 0.72 10.89
N ARG A 340 9.21 0.44 12.13
CA ARG A 340 7.80 0.50 12.50
C ARG A 340 7.50 1.83 13.15
N VAL A 341 6.30 2.34 12.89
CA VAL A 341 5.75 3.46 13.65
C VAL A 341 5.59 3.05 15.11
N ALA A 342 5.91 3.96 16.03
CA ALA A 342 5.69 3.77 17.45
C ALA A 342 4.20 3.55 17.73
N PRO A 343 3.83 2.68 18.69
CA PRO A 343 2.45 2.51 19.13
C PRO A 343 1.77 3.84 19.47
N ALA A 344 0.54 4.04 19.03
CA ALA A 344 -0.20 5.28 19.31
C ALA A 344 -0.38 5.57 20.81
N ILE A 345 -0.28 4.55 21.67
CA ILE A 345 -0.36 4.69 23.14
C ILE A 345 0.90 5.33 23.74
N GLU A 346 2.03 5.31 23.04
CA GLU A 346 3.27 5.96 23.46
C GLU A 346 3.27 7.46 23.11
N ALA A 347 2.25 7.97 22.41
CA ALA A 347 2.14 9.40 22.15
C ALA A 347 1.82 10.15 23.45
N PRO A 348 2.54 11.24 23.78
CA PRO A 348 2.29 11.99 25.00
C PRO A 348 0.89 12.59 25.00
N HIS A 349 0.28 12.63 26.19
CA HIS A 349 -1.04 13.24 26.37
C HIS A 349 -0.99 14.71 25.89
N PRO A 350 -2.04 15.25 25.23
CA PRO A 350 -2.01 16.63 24.74
C PRO A 350 -1.60 17.69 25.76
N ALA A 351 -1.93 17.49 27.04
CA ALA A 351 -1.54 18.38 28.13
C ALA A 351 -0.09 18.23 28.59
N GLU A 352 0.59 17.14 28.24
CA GLU A 352 1.99 16.86 28.58
C GLU A 352 2.96 17.26 27.44
N ARG A 353 2.41 17.75 26.32
CA ARG A 353 3.20 18.15 25.16
C ARG A 353 3.99 19.41 25.48
N ILE A 354 5.31 19.32 25.35
CA ILE A 354 6.17 20.50 25.37
C ILE A 354 6.04 21.28 24.06
N SER A 355 6.12 22.61 24.15
CA SER A 355 6.21 23.49 22.99
C SER A 355 7.67 23.59 22.55
N LEU A 356 8.01 22.95 21.43
CA LEU A 356 9.34 23.04 20.83
C LEU A 356 9.42 24.27 19.93
N ARG A 357 10.38 25.17 20.22
CA ARG A 357 10.64 26.34 19.38
C ARG A 357 11.49 25.91 18.17
N LEU A 358 10.94 26.05 16.98
CA LEU A 358 11.67 25.92 15.71
C LEU A 358 11.84 27.30 15.09
N VAL A 359 13.09 27.70 14.84
CA VAL A 359 13.44 28.98 14.21
C VAL A 359 14.09 28.69 12.86
N SER A 360 13.66 29.39 11.81
CA SER A 360 14.29 29.30 10.50
C SER A 360 15.29 30.44 10.36
N LEU A 361 16.56 30.09 10.14
CA LEU A 361 17.65 31.04 9.97
C LEU A 361 18.08 31.02 8.51
N VAL A 362 17.77 32.10 7.80
CA VAL A 362 17.91 32.16 6.33
C VAL A 362 19.15 32.94 5.91
N ASP A 363 19.68 33.79 6.81
CA ASP A 363 20.88 34.60 6.60
C ASP A 363 21.83 34.55 7.82
N ARG A 364 23.04 35.09 7.63
CA ARG A 364 24.09 35.09 8.66
C ARG A 364 23.82 36.07 9.82
N GLU A 365 23.03 37.11 9.60
CA GLU A 365 22.71 38.08 10.65
C GLU A 365 21.75 37.48 11.67
N GLN A 366 20.70 36.81 11.22
CA GLN A 366 19.77 36.05 12.06
C GLN A 366 20.49 34.96 12.84
N LEU A 367 21.48 34.31 12.22
CA LEU A 367 22.30 33.30 12.87
C LEU A 367 23.12 33.88 14.04
N ASN A 368 23.81 35.00 13.83
CA ASN A 368 24.61 35.67 14.86
C ASN A 368 23.73 36.22 16.00
N GLN A 369 22.50 36.64 15.69
CA GLN A 369 21.53 37.06 16.71
C GLN A 369 20.94 35.87 17.50
N ASN A 370 21.08 34.64 17.01
CA ASN A 370 20.56 33.42 17.61
C ASN A 370 21.68 32.40 17.93
N SER A 371 22.87 32.90 18.25
CA SER A 371 24.03 32.06 18.62
C SER A 371 24.32 32.00 20.12
N ASP A 372 23.52 32.67 20.96
CA ASP A 372 23.73 32.79 22.40
C ASP A 372 23.22 31.56 23.17
N PHE A 373 23.76 30.39 22.82
CA PHE A 373 23.54 29.13 23.51
C PHE A 373 24.86 28.62 24.06
N GLU A 374 24.85 28.13 25.30
CA GLU A 374 26.03 27.56 25.95
C GLU A 374 26.61 26.41 25.10
N ILE A 375 25.75 25.56 24.55
CA ILE A 375 26.13 24.45 23.68
C ILE A 375 25.38 24.51 22.35
N ARG A 376 26.12 24.43 21.25
CA ARG A 376 25.59 24.36 19.88
C ARG A 376 25.85 22.97 19.30
N ILE A 377 24.80 22.32 18.80
CA ILE A 377 24.88 20.99 18.20
C ILE A 377 24.44 21.09 16.75
N PHE A 378 25.32 20.75 15.82
CA PHE A 378 25.01 20.67 14.39
C PHE A 378 24.82 19.22 14.00
N THR A 379 23.79 18.91 13.21
CA THR A 379 23.44 17.55 12.81
C THR A 379 23.34 17.45 11.30
N ASP A 380 23.78 16.33 10.73
CA ASP A 380 23.69 16.08 9.30
C ASP A 380 23.51 14.59 8.98
N GLY A 381 22.83 14.30 7.87
CA GLY A 381 22.67 12.98 7.27
C GLY A 381 23.10 12.97 5.81
N SER A 382 23.96 12.03 5.43
CA SER A 382 24.52 11.98 4.08
C SER A 382 24.36 10.61 3.41
N ARG A 383 24.27 10.64 2.07
CA ARG A 383 24.32 9.45 1.23
C ARG A 383 25.31 9.63 0.09
N ILE A 384 26.34 8.80 0.07
CA ILE A 384 27.39 8.78 -0.95
C ILE A 384 27.60 7.35 -1.43
N GLU A 385 27.64 7.15 -2.76
CA GLU A 385 27.92 5.85 -3.39
C GLU A 385 27.04 4.70 -2.88
N GLY A 386 25.78 5.00 -2.55
CA GLY A 386 24.83 4.02 -2.03
C GLY A 386 24.99 3.68 -0.54
N LYS A 387 26.00 4.22 0.14
CA LYS A 387 26.19 4.12 1.60
C LYS A 387 25.57 5.32 2.31
N VAL A 388 25.17 5.15 3.57
CA VAL A 388 24.44 6.16 4.35
C VAL A 388 25.15 6.37 5.68
N GLY A 389 25.28 7.62 6.09
CA GLY A 389 25.89 7.98 7.37
C GLY A 389 25.19 9.19 7.97
N ALA A 390 25.23 9.30 9.29
CA ALA A 390 24.77 10.48 10.01
C ALA A 390 25.88 10.96 10.95
N ALA A 391 25.82 12.22 11.35
CA ALA A 391 26.76 12.76 12.30
C ALA A 391 26.20 13.95 13.07
N LEU A 392 26.89 14.28 14.16
CA LEU A 392 26.72 15.54 14.83
C LEU A 392 28.06 16.07 15.36
N SER A 393 28.19 17.39 15.37
CA SER A 393 29.31 18.13 15.97
C SER A 393 28.76 19.00 17.11
N VAL A 394 29.45 19.00 18.25
CA VAL A 394 29.04 19.66 19.49
C VAL A 394 30.07 20.71 19.83
N TRP A 395 29.63 21.94 20.06
CA TRP A 395 30.47 23.12 20.19
C TRP A 395 30.13 23.89 21.46
N ASN A 396 31.16 24.40 22.13
CA ASN A 396 31.06 25.41 23.18
C ASN A 396 31.80 26.66 22.68
N GLY A 397 31.07 27.75 22.46
CA GLY A 397 31.60 28.87 21.67
C GLY A 397 32.09 28.38 20.30
N GLU A 398 33.23 28.86 19.85
CA GLU A 398 33.85 28.49 18.56
C GLU A 398 34.68 27.19 18.61
N THR A 399 34.68 26.46 19.72
CA THR A 399 35.49 25.24 19.87
C THR A 399 34.62 23.98 19.75
N GLU A 400 34.99 23.07 18.85
CA GLU A 400 34.42 21.71 18.78
C GLU A 400 34.85 20.92 20.03
N ILE A 401 33.89 20.61 20.91
CA ILE A 401 34.15 19.82 22.13
C ILE A 401 33.93 18.33 21.90
N LYS A 402 33.09 17.95 20.93
CA LYS A 402 32.81 16.55 20.64
C LYS A 402 32.22 16.35 19.25
N ALA A 403 32.53 15.21 18.63
CA ALA A 403 31.94 14.76 17.38
C ALA A 403 31.45 13.32 17.49
N PHE A 404 30.37 13.01 16.78
CA PHE A 404 29.84 11.66 16.68
C PHE A 404 29.60 11.30 15.21
N LYS A 405 30.07 10.11 14.83
CA LYS A 405 29.78 9.48 13.55
C LYS A 405 28.85 8.30 13.79
N LEU A 406 27.76 8.24 13.05
CA LEU A 406 26.72 7.22 13.17
C LEU A 406 26.63 6.48 11.83
N ALA A 407 26.78 5.16 11.86
CA ALA A 407 26.79 4.33 10.66
C ALA A 407 25.38 3.76 10.40
N LEU A 408 24.92 3.86 9.15
CA LEU A 408 23.68 3.25 8.70
C LEU A 408 23.93 2.33 7.50
N PRO A 409 23.20 1.22 7.35
CA PRO A 409 23.26 0.40 6.14
C PRO A 409 22.83 1.17 4.89
N GLY A 410 23.33 0.77 3.71
CA GLY A 410 23.03 1.43 2.44
C GLY A 410 21.57 1.39 1.98
N TYR A 411 20.71 0.62 2.66
CA TYR A 411 19.26 0.61 2.43
C TYR A 411 18.50 1.69 3.19
N CYS A 412 19.11 2.33 4.19
CA CYS A 412 18.51 3.45 4.89
C CYS A 412 18.37 4.67 3.95
N THR A 413 17.53 5.60 4.34
CA THR A 413 17.37 6.89 3.64
C THR A 413 18.18 7.98 4.31
N VAL A 414 18.51 9.04 3.55
CA VAL A 414 19.09 10.27 4.11
C VAL A 414 18.18 10.81 5.21
N TYR A 415 16.87 10.80 5.00
CA TYR A 415 15.90 11.24 6.01
C TYR A 415 15.98 10.46 7.35
N GLN A 416 16.21 9.14 7.31
CA GLN A 416 16.45 8.37 8.54
C GLN A 416 17.78 8.75 9.21
N ALA A 417 18.82 9.03 8.42
CA ALA A 417 20.10 9.51 8.92
C ALA A 417 19.96 10.86 9.63
N GLU A 418 19.26 11.82 9.04
CA GLU A 418 18.94 13.12 9.63
C GLU A 418 18.21 13.00 10.97
N LEU A 419 17.14 12.18 11.00
CA LEU A 419 16.39 11.93 12.22
C LEU A 419 17.23 11.23 13.29
N LEU A 420 18.12 10.32 12.91
CA LEU A 420 19.02 9.66 13.84
C LEU A 420 20.02 10.65 14.44
N ALA A 421 20.57 11.57 13.63
CA ALA A 421 21.47 12.60 14.11
C ALA A 421 20.79 13.54 15.12
N ILE A 422 19.56 13.99 14.83
CA ILE A 422 18.76 14.81 15.76
C ILE A 422 18.44 14.02 17.03
N CYS A 423 17.99 12.77 16.89
CA CYS A 423 17.71 11.91 18.04
C CYS A 423 18.96 11.74 18.92
N LYS A 424 20.13 11.53 18.31
CA LYS A 424 21.39 11.46 19.06
C LYS A 424 21.77 12.79 19.72
N ALA A 425 21.47 13.93 19.10
CA ALA A 425 21.64 15.24 19.73
C ALA A 425 20.81 15.37 21.02
N THR A 426 19.56 14.89 21.04
CA THR A 426 18.75 14.90 22.26
C THR A 426 19.33 14.06 23.40
N HIS A 427 20.03 12.97 23.07
CA HIS A 427 20.78 12.17 24.06
C HIS A 427 21.97 12.93 24.63
N VAL A 428 22.70 13.65 23.78
CA VAL A 428 23.81 14.50 24.22
C VAL A 428 23.31 15.58 25.16
N ILE A 429 22.22 16.27 24.80
CA ILE A 429 21.60 17.31 25.63
C ILE A 429 21.24 16.76 27.01
N LEU A 430 20.58 15.60 27.06
CA LEU A 430 20.14 15.00 28.33
C LEU A 430 21.33 14.68 29.26
N GLY A 431 22.45 14.21 28.71
CA GLY A 431 23.65 13.87 29.48
C GLY A 431 24.61 15.02 29.77
N HIS A 432 24.39 16.22 29.20
CA HIS A 432 25.32 17.35 29.33
C HIS A 432 24.96 18.25 30.54
N PRO A 433 25.94 18.82 31.28
CA PRO A 433 25.67 19.66 32.45
C PRO A 433 25.12 21.06 32.12
N ALA A 434 25.36 21.57 30.90
CA ALA A 434 24.84 22.84 30.41
C ALA A 434 23.32 22.97 30.54
N SER A 435 22.86 24.22 30.61
CA SER A 435 21.44 24.55 30.75
C SER A 435 20.79 25.05 29.46
N SER A 436 21.59 25.48 28.47
CA SER A 436 21.11 26.12 27.23
C SER A 436 21.70 25.46 25.98
N PHE A 437 20.83 25.02 25.06
CA PHE A 437 21.23 24.29 23.84
C PHE A 437 20.54 24.81 22.58
N GLY A 438 21.33 24.99 21.52
CA GLY A 438 20.86 25.21 20.15
C GLY A 438 21.14 23.99 19.28
N VAL A 439 20.12 23.38 18.67
CA VAL A 439 20.27 22.26 17.72
C VAL A 439 20.02 22.76 16.30
N TYR A 440 21.02 22.65 15.44
CA TYR A 440 21.01 23.18 14.08
C TYR A 440 21.03 22.03 13.07
N SER A 441 20.06 22.03 12.15
CA SER A 441 19.96 21.04 11.06
C SER A 441 19.50 21.72 9.78
N ASP A 442 20.03 21.31 8.64
CA ASP A 442 19.54 21.76 7.34
C ASP A 442 18.34 20.94 6.82
N SER A 443 17.97 19.87 7.54
CA SER A 443 16.82 19.03 7.24
C SER A 443 15.54 19.55 7.88
N MET A 444 14.89 20.50 7.20
CA MET A 444 13.56 21.00 7.60
C MET A 444 12.56 19.85 7.79
N ALA A 445 12.62 18.82 6.94
CA ALA A 445 11.73 17.67 7.03
C ALA A 445 11.93 16.88 8.34
N ALA A 446 13.18 16.66 8.76
CA ALA A 446 13.48 15.95 10.02
C ALA A 446 13.05 16.79 11.24
N LEU A 447 13.35 18.09 11.24
CA LEU A 447 12.92 19.02 12.29
C LEU A 447 11.38 19.06 12.42
N GLN A 448 10.66 19.23 11.30
CA GLN A 448 9.19 19.20 11.25
C GLN A 448 8.61 17.89 11.80
N THR A 449 9.29 16.77 11.56
CA THR A 449 8.89 15.46 12.06
C THR A 449 9.02 15.36 13.58
N VAL A 450 10.10 15.92 14.15
CA VAL A 450 10.31 15.95 15.60
C VAL A 450 9.28 16.85 16.28
N ILE A 451 9.03 18.06 15.77
CA ILE A 451 8.07 19.00 16.39
C ILE A 451 6.60 18.58 16.24
N ASN A 452 6.27 17.76 15.23
CA ASN A 452 4.90 17.31 15.02
C ASN A 452 4.54 16.20 16.04
N HIS A 453 3.81 16.55 17.10
CA HIS A 453 3.37 15.59 18.13
C HIS A 453 2.44 14.49 17.62
N SER A 454 1.84 14.64 16.43
CA SER A 454 1.01 13.59 15.81
C SER A 454 1.85 12.58 15.00
N CYS A 455 3.14 12.86 14.78
CA CYS A 455 4.03 11.98 14.03
C CYS A 455 4.56 10.85 14.93
N LEU A 456 4.28 9.60 14.56
CA LEU A 456 4.70 8.40 15.33
C LEU A 456 5.96 7.74 14.76
N HIS A 457 6.85 8.51 14.12
CA HIS A 457 8.16 7.99 13.74
C HIS A 457 8.96 7.67 15.02
N PRO A 458 9.56 6.47 15.16
CA PRO A 458 10.17 6.03 16.42
C PRO A 458 11.26 6.98 16.93
N LEU A 459 12.22 7.37 16.06
CA LEU A 459 13.26 8.34 16.41
C LEU A 459 12.70 9.73 16.80
N ALA A 460 11.55 10.14 16.26
CA ALA A 460 10.94 11.42 16.57
C ALA A 460 10.18 11.39 17.91
N VAL A 461 9.49 10.27 18.21
CA VAL A 461 8.89 10.02 19.53
C VAL A 461 9.98 10.04 20.59
N GLU A 462 11.03 9.25 20.39
CA GLU A 462 12.17 9.20 21.31
C GLU A 462 12.81 10.59 21.49
N SER A 463 13.02 11.34 20.41
CA SER A 463 13.56 12.71 20.49
C SER A 463 12.69 13.61 21.36
N ARG A 464 11.36 13.57 21.19
CA ARG A 464 10.44 14.37 22.01
C ARG A 464 10.43 13.93 23.47
N ASP A 465 10.51 12.65 23.76
CA ASP A 465 10.53 12.14 25.13
C ASP A 465 11.81 12.61 25.85
N LYS A 466 12.96 12.55 25.17
CA LYS A 466 14.24 13.07 25.69
C LYS A 466 14.19 14.59 25.87
N LEU A 467 13.62 15.33 24.93
CA LEU A 467 13.47 16.78 25.04
C LEU A 467 12.51 17.17 26.19
N THR A 468 11.44 16.41 26.39
CA THR A 468 10.52 16.58 27.53
C THR A 468 11.25 16.36 28.84
N THR A 469 12.04 15.28 28.92
CA THR A 469 12.87 14.99 30.10
C THR A 469 13.90 16.10 30.34
N ALA A 470 14.56 16.60 29.30
CA ALA A 470 15.52 17.70 29.41
C ALA A 470 14.84 18.99 29.91
N SER A 471 13.64 19.30 29.42
CA SER A 471 12.86 20.45 29.89
C SER A 471 12.49 20.33 31.38
N LEU A 472 12.13 19.13 31.84
CA LEU A 472 11.89 18.86 33.27
C LEU A 472 13.15 19.00 34.13
N GLN A 473 14.35 18.83 33.56
CA GLN A 473 15.64 19.11 34.21
C GLN A 473 16.05 20.59 34.16
N GLY A 474 15.16 21.48 33.68
CA GLY A 474 15.44 22.91 33.57
C GLY A 474 16.31 23.30 32.36
N LYS A 475 16.49 22.39 31.39
CA LYS A 475 17.27 22.67 30.17
C LYS A 475 16.41 23.36 29.12
N VAL A 476 16.93 24.42 28.52
CA VAL A 476 16.31 25.16 27.42
C VAL A 476 16.90 24.66 26.10
N VAL A 477 16.04 24.20 25.20
CA VAL A 477 16.43 23.69 23.88
C VAL A 477 15.68 24.43 22.79
N THR A 478 16.41 25.01 21.84
CA THR A 478 15.83 25.59 20.62
C THR A 478 16.32 24.84 19.39
N LEU A 479 15.39 24.55 18.48
CA LEU A 479 15.69 23.92 17.20
C LEU A 479 15.83 25.00 16.12
N PHE A 480 16.85 24.86 15.28
CA PHE A 480 17.16 25.79 14.22
C PHE A 480 17.23 25.06 12.88
N TRP A 481 16.40 25.50 11.94
CA TRP A 481 16.64 25.18 10.55
C TRP A 481 17.62 26.17 9.95
N ILE A 482 18.63 25.63 9.28
CA ILE A 482 19.69 26.40 8.62
C ILE A 482 19.77 26.02 7.16
N LYS A 483 20.27 26.93 6.32
CA LYS A 483 20.50 26.61 4.92
C LYS A 483 21.74 25.72 4.77
N ALA A 484 21.63 24.64 4.01
CA ALA A 484 22.76 23.79 3.63
C ALA A 484 23.86 24.62 2.96
N HIS A 485 25.13 24.31 3.26
CA HIS A 485 26.31 24.97 2.69
C HIS A 485 26.35 26.51 2.86
N ALA A 486 25.83 27.03 3.97
CA ALA A 486 25.85 28.47 4.27
C ALA A 486 27.20 29.03 4.80
N GLY A 487 28.27 28.23 4.80
CA GLY A 487 29.57 28.63 5.35
C GLY A 487 29.66 28.56 6.87
N MET A 488 28.89 27.68 7.50
CA MET A 488 28.94 27.45 8.94
C MET A 488 29.85 26.28 9.26
N GLU A 489 30.94 26.55 9.97
CA GLU A 489 31.95 25.56 10.31
C GLU A 489 31.35 24.32 11.01
N GLY A 490 30.45 24.51 11.97
CA GLY A 490 29.79 23.40 12.66
C GLY A 490 28.93 22.52 11.75
N ASN A 491 28.20 23.11 10.79
CA ASN A 491 27.38 22.37 9.83
C ASN A 491 28.24 21.66 8.77
N GLU A 492 29.24 22.35 8.23
CA GLU A 492 30.20 21.75 7.28
C GLU A 492 30.97 20.60 7.92
N ARG A 493 31.29 20.75 9.20
CA ARG A 493 31.88 19.69 10.00
C ARG A 493 30.94 18.49 10.14
N ALA A 494 29.66 18.72 10.47
CA ALA A 494 28.67 17.64 10.55
C ALA A 494 28.51 16.91 9.20
N ASP A 495 28.41 17.64 8.08
CA ASP A 495 28.36 17.07 6.72
C ASP A 495 29.60 16.24 6.39
N GLN A 496 30.80 16.76 6.64
CA GLN A 496 32.04 16.03 6.45
C GLN A 496 32.08 14.73 7.27
N LEU A 497 31.65 14.80 8.53
CA LEU A 497 31.60 13.64 9.43
C LEU A 497 30.58 12.60 8.94
N ALA A 498 29.38 13.02 8.50
CA ALA A 498 28.35 12.13 7.97
C ALA A 498 28.81 11.40 6.70
N LYS A 499 29.45 12.13 5.77
CA LYS A 499 30.09 11.56 4.57
C LYS A 499 31.17 10.54 4.92
N SER A 500 32.04 10.87 5.86
CA SER A 500 33.09 9.95 6.32
C SER A 500 32.53 8.71 7.01
N SER A 501 31.41 8.85 7.74
CA SER A 501 30.70 7.74 8.40
C SER A 501 30.12 6.77 7.37
N ALA A 502 29.54 7.30 6.29
CA ALA A 502 29.02 6.49 5.19
C ALA A 502 30.12 5.64 4.53
N LEU A 503 31.35 6.17 4.40
CA LEU A 503 32.43 5.51 3.68
C LEU A 503 33.27 4.54 4.53
N GLY A 504 33.30 4.69 5.86
CA GLY A 504 34.45 4.28 6.67
C GLY A 504 34.25 3.32 7.85
N SER A 505 33.11 2.65 8.04
CA SER A 505 32.91 1.85 9.27
C SER A 505 32.71 0.35 9.05
N LYS A 506 33.61 -0.48 9.60
CA LYS A 506 33.39 -1.92 9.82
C LYS A 506 32.57 -2.20 11.11
N ARG A 507 32.13 -1.16 11.81
CA ARG A 507 31.36 -1.26 13.05
C ARG A 507 29.93 -1.72 12.75
N ARG A 508 29.28 -2.36 13.73
CA ARG A 508 27.84 -2.60 13.72
C ARG A 508 27.12 -1.25 13.50
N PRO A 509 26.10 -1.19 12.62
CA PRO A 509 25.34 0.04 12.39
C PRO A 509 24.65 0.53 13.65
N ASP A 510 24.58 1.86 13.81
CA ASP A 510 23.89 2.53 14.92
C ASP A 510 22.37 2.51 14.72
N TYR A 511 21.90 2.34 13.47
CA TYR A 511 20.49 2.20 13.13
C TYR A 511 20.31 1.24 11.96
N ASP A 512 19.57 0.16 12.20
CA ASP A 512 19.53 -1.01 11.31
C ASP A 512 18.10 -1.40 10.91
N LEU A 513 17.26 -0.40 10.64
CA LEU A 513 15.87 -0.59 10.26
C LEU A 513 15.62 -0.04 8.85
N TYR A 514 15.17 -0.90 7.94
CA TYR A 514 14.91 -0.45 6.57
C TYR A 514 13.62 0.38 6.49
N PRO A 515 13.58 1.40 5.61
CA PRO A 515 12.38 2.18 5.39
C PRO A 515 11.37 1.43 4.52
N VAL A 516 10.08 1.78 4.63
CA VAL A 516 9.01 1.21 3.77
C VAL A 516 9.33 1.35 2.27
N SER A 517 10.04 2.41 1.87
CA SER A 517 10.48 2.63 0.48
C SER A 517 11.45 1.55 -0.01
N PHE A 518 12.36 1.07 0.85
CA PHE A 518 13.25 -0.05 0.55
C PHE A 518 12.44 -1.32 0.32
N ALA A 519 11.52 -1.67 1.23
CA ALA A 519 10.67 -2.85 1.08
C ALA A 519 9.85 -2.80 -0.22
N LYS A 520 9.20 -1.67 -0.50
CA LYS A 520 8.48 -1.44 -1.77
C LYS A 520 9.35 -1.72 -2.98
N ARG A 521 10.59 -1.19 -2.98
CA ARG A 521 11.53 -1.37 -4.09
C ARG A 521 11.96 -2.83 -4.25
N SER A 522 12.38 -3.48 -3.18
CA SER A 522 12.88 -4.87 -3.22
C SER A 522 11.79 -5.85 -3.66
N ILE A 523 10.57 -5.73 -3.11
CA ILE A 523 9.44 -6.58 -3.49
C ILE A 523 9.03 -6.29 -4.96
N ARG A 524 9.03 -5.04 -5.40
CA ARG A 524 8.77 -4.68 -6.81
C ARG A 524 9.80 -5.29 -7.75
N LEU A 525 11.09 -5.30 -7.38
CA LEU A 525 12.15 -5.90 -8.18
C LEU A 525 11.95 -7.41 -8.33
N ALA A 526 11.62 -8.12 -7.25
CA ALA A 526 11.28 -9.55 -7.33
C ALA A 526 10.04 -9.81 -8.19
N THR A 527 9.03 -8.93 -8.11
CA THR A 527 7.82 -9.01 -8.95
C THR A 527 8.16 -8.82 -10.43
N LEU A 528 9.06 -7.88 -10.74
CA LEU A 528 9.56 -7.64 -12.09
C LEU A 528 10.38 -8.82 -12.62
N ASP A 529 11.19 -9.44 -11.77
CA ASP A 529 12.00 -10.62 -12.13
C ASP A 529 11.12 -11.81 -12.49
N GLU A 530 10.13 -12.12 -11.65
CA GLU A 530 9.14 -13.17 -11.94
C GLU A 530 8.31 -12.85 -13.20
N TRP A 531 7.96 -11.59 -13.43
CA TRP A 531 7.33 -11.18 -14.69
C TRP A 531 8.25 -11.42 -15.88
N ASN A 532 9.52 -11.04 -15.79
CA ASN A 532 10.50 -11.23 -16.85
C ASN A 532 10.69 -12.71 -17.19
N ARG A 533 10.78 -13.57 -16.18
CA ARG A 533 10.85 -15.03 -16.36
C ARG A 533 9.65 -15.55 -17.15
N ARG A 534 8.42 -15.15 -16.78
CA ARG A 534 7.19 -15.52 -17.51
C ARG A 534 7.15 -14.99 -18.93
N TYR A 535 7.57 -13.75 -19.11
CA TYR A 535 7.60 -13.09 -20.41
C TYR A 535 8.57 -13.79 -21.37
N ARG A 536 9.80 -14.08 -20.92
CA ARG A 536 10.83 -14.74 -21.72
C ARG A 536 10.43 -16.17 -22.11
N THR A 537 9.96 -16.95 -21.14
CA THR A 537 9.60 -18.37 -21.33
C THR A 537 8.26 -18.59 -22.02
N GLY A 538 7.34 -17.61 -21.98
CA GLY A 538 6.03 -17.75 -22.61
C GLY A 538 6.10 -17.72 -24.14
N GLU A 539 5.23 -18.47 -24.82
CA GLU A 539 5.23 -18.62 -26.29
C GLU A 539 4.68 -17.41 -27.05
N THR A 540 3.98 -16.51 -26.36
CA THR A 540 3.39 -15.30 -26.99
C THR A 540 4.38 -14.14 -27.08
N ALA A 541 3.98 -13.09 -27.80
CA ALA A 541 4.73 -11.82 -27.94
C ALA A 541 6.06 -11.95 -28.72
N SER A 542 6.16 -12.90 -29.66
CA SER A 542 7.36 -13.16 -30.47
C SER A 542 7.94 -11.89 -31.13
N VAL A 543 7.13 -11.14 -31.86
CA VAL A 543 7.57 -9.87 -32.49
C VAL A 543 7.97 -8.84 -31.43
N THR A 544 7.20 -8.72 -30.35
CA THR A 544 7.50 -7.79 -29.25
C THR A 544 8.86 -8.08 -28.61
N LYS A 545 9.25 -9.36 -28.50
CA LYS A 545 10.54 -9.77 -27.93
C LYS A 545 11.74 -9.35 -28.78
N ILE A 546 11.57 -9.13 -30.08
CA ILE A 546 12.65 -8.62 -30.95
C ILE A 546 13.05 -7.21 -30.48
N PHE A 547 12.06 -6.37 -30.17
CA PHE A 547 12.28 -5.01 -29.68
C PHE A 547 12.58 -4.97 -28.18
N PHE A 548 11.91 -5.85 -27.43
CA PHE A 548 11.87 -5.83 -25.97
C PHE A 548 12.07 -7.24 -25.41
N PRO A 549 13.30 -7.80 -25.46
CA PRO A 549 13.57 -9.17 -24.98
C PRO A 549 13.56 -9.28 -23.45
N ASP A 550 13.76 -8.16 -22.75
CA ASP A 550 13.82 -8.09 -21.29
C ASP A 550 12.73 -7.17 -20.72
N ALA A 551 11.81 -7.76 -19.96
CA ALA A 551 10.66 -7.04 -19.42
C ALA A 551 11.06 -6.05 -18.32
N VAL A 552 12.14 -6.30 -17.57
CA VAL A 552 12.61 -5.42 -16.49
C VAL A 552 13.10 -4.09 -17.05
N THR A 553 13.98 -4.17 -18.05
CA THR A 553 14.54 -3.01 -18.76
C THR A 553 13.43 -2.26 -19.47
N THR A 554 12.57 -2.99 -20.19
CA THR A 554 11.44 -2.39 -20.91
C THR A 554 10.49 -1.65 -19.98
N TYR A 555 10.13 -2.22 -18.82
CA TYR A 555 9.25 -1.56 -17.85
C TYR A 555 9.80 -0.19 -17.39
N ARG A 556 11.13 -0.04 -17.30
CA ARG A 556 11.78 1.25 -16.93
C ARG A 556 11.76 2.27 -18.06
N MET A 557 11.89 1.83 -19.32
CA MET A 557 12.00 2.73 -20.47
C MET A 557 10.68 2.98 -21.21
N ILE A 558 9.69 2.10 -21.14
CA ILE A 558 8.47 2.18 -21.96
C ILE A 558 7.71 3.49 -21.74
N ARG A 559 7.81 4.08 -20.53
CA ARG A 559 7.22 5.38 -20.19
C ARG A 559 7.85 6.56 -20.94
N LYS A 560 9.06 6.37 -21.48
CA LYS A 560 9.77 7.36 -22.30
C LYS A 560 9.42 7.23 -23.79
N ILE A 561 8.66 6.19 -24.15
CA ILE A 561 8.24 5.93 -25.54
C ILE A 561 6.76 6.31 -25.65
N LYS A 562 6.42 7.15 -26.63
CA LYS A 562 5.02 7.46 -26.95
C LYS A 562 4.42 6.26 -27.69
N ILE A 563 3.66 5.44 -26.96
CA ILE A 563 2.97 4.28 -27.53
C ILE A 563 1.66 4.73 -28.17
N ASP A 564 1.60 4.70 -29.50
CA ASP A 564 0.39 4.92 -30.29
C ASP A 564 0.02 3.69 -31.11
N GLY A 565 -1.04 3.82 -31.92
CA GLY A 565 -1.54 2.69 -32.72
C GLY A 565 -0.55 2.19 -33.78
N ILE A 566 0.36 3.03 -34.29
CA ILE A 566 1.34 2.62 -35.30
C ILE A 566 2.51 1.93 -34.60
N ILE A 567 3.03 2.52 -33.52
CA ILE A 567 4.06 1.88 -32.70
C ILE A 567 3.58 0.52 -32.20
N THR A 568 2.34 0.40 -31.72
CA THR A 568 1.84 -0.91 -31.29
C THR A 568 1.72 -1.91 -32.43
N GLN A 569 1.36 -1.49 -33.64
CA GLN A 569 1.38 -2.37 -34.81
C GLN A 569 2.80 -2.89 -35.08
N ILE A 570 3.80 -2.00 -35.08
CA ILE A 570 5.21 -2.36 -35.27
C ILE A 570 5.66 -3.35 -34.19
N MET A 571 5.46 -2.98 -32.92
CA MET A 571 5.99 -3.74 -31.78
C MET A 571 5.24 -5.05 -31.52
N THR A 572 4.11 -5.30 -32.20
CA THR A 572 3.35 -6.54 -32.04
C THR A 572 3.28 -7.37 -33.32
N GLY A 573 3.47 -6.77 -34.50
CA GLY A 573 3.16 -7.38 -35.79
C GLY A 573 1.67 -7.43 -36.11
N HIS A 574 0.79 -6.96 -35.22
CA HIS A 574 -0.65 -7.02 -35.41
C HIS A 574 -1.14 -5.70 -36.00
N GLY A 575 -1.37 -5.64 -37.31
CA GLY A 575 -1.68 -4.38 -38.00
C GLY A 575 -1.90 -4.51 -39.50
N GLY A 576 -1.77 -3.39 -40.22
CA GLY A 576 -1.93 -3.33 -41.68
C GLY A 576 -0.77 -3.94 -42.47
N PHE A 577 -0.23 -5.08 -42.06
CA PHE A 577 0.83 -5.82 -42.74
C PHE A 577 0.23 -7.03 -43.46
N SER A 578 0.70 -7.38 -44.66
CA SER A 578 0.04 -8.41 -45.48
C SER A 578 -0.01 -9.78 -44.80
N GLU A 579 1.05 -10.18 -44.08
CA GLU A 579 1.07 -11.41 -43.26
C GLU A 579 -0.13 -11.44 -42.29
N TYR A 580 -0.32 -10.36 -41.53
CA TYR A 580 -1.39 -10.26 -40.55
C TYR A 580 -2.77 -10.16 -41.21
N LEU A 581 -2.92 -9.34 -42.25
CA LEU A 581 -4.19 -9.15 -42.94
C LEU A 581 -4.67 -10.45 -43.62
N ASN A 582 -3.75 -11.20 -44.22
CA ASN A 582 -4.04 -12.50 -44.83
C ASN A 582 -4.51 -13.53 -43.81
N ARG A 583 -3.84 -13.60 -42.64
CA ARG A 583 -4.27 -14.47 -41.53
C ARG A 583 -5.73 -14.24 -41.10
N PHE A 584 -6.24 -13.01 -41.23
CA PHE A 584 -7.62 -12.65 -40.93
C PHE A 584 -8.54 -12.58 -42.16
N LYS A 585 -8.07 -13.05 -43.33
CA LYS A 585 -8.80 -13.05 -44.60
C LYS A 585 -9.22 -11.66 -45.08
N CYS A 586 -8.49 -10.64 -44.66
CA CYS A 586 -8.64 -9.27 -45.16
C CYS A 586 -7.82 -9.00 -46.43
N LYS A 587 -6.92 -9.93 -46.80
CA LYS A 587 -6.08 -9.86 -48.00
C LYS A 587 -5.83 -11.28 -48.52
N GLU A 588 -5.79 -11.46 -49.85
CA GLU A 588 -5.66 -12.80 -50.46
C GLU A 588 -4.29 -13.43 -50.29
N SER A 589 -3.23 -12.62 -50.23
CA SER A 589 -1.84 -13.08 -50.14
C SER A 589 -1.09 -12.42 -48.98
N PRO A 590 -0.23 -13.16 -48.25
CA PRO A 590 0.67 -12.59 -47.25
C PRO A 590 1.92 -11.95 -47.87
N SER A 591 2.11 -12.06 -49.18
CA SER A 591 3.34 -11.65 -49.88
C SER A 591 3.61 -10.14 -49.76
N CYS A 592 4.89 -9.82 -49.60
CA CYS A 592 5.44 -8.49 -49.71
C CYS A 592 5.52 -8.06 -51.17
N ALA A 593 5.44 -6.75 -51.43
CA ALA A 593 5.57 -6.21 -52.79
C ALA A 593 7.00 -6.31 -53.36
N CYS A 594 8.00 -6.67 -52.54
CA CYS A 594 9.37 -6.79 -53.02
C CYS A 594 9.60 -8.07 -53.84
N GLU A 595 8.94 -9.17 -53.46
CA GLU A 595 9.14 -10.48 -54.07
C GLU A 595 7.93 -11.38 -53.78
N PRO A 596 7.36 -12.06 -54.80
CA PRO A 596 6.32 -13.06 -54.59
C PRO A 596 6.79 -14.21 -53.69
N GLY A 597 5.99 -14.60 -52.69
CA GLY A 597 6.30 -15.72 -51.80
C GLY A 597 7.01 -15.33 -50.49
N THR A 598 7.54 -14.12 -50.40
CA THR A 598 8.12 -13.59 -49.15
C THR A 598 7.05 -12.91 -48.30
N GLU A 599 6.81 -13.39 -47.07
CA GLU A 599 5.78 -12.84 -46.19
C GLU A 599 6.11 -11.41 -45.72
N GLU A 600 5.13 -10.53 -45.82
CA GLU A 600 5.23 -9.15 -45.34
C GLU A 600 5.01 -9.05 -43.84
N SER A 601 6.02 -9.47 -43.09
CA SER A 601 6.08 -9.34 -41.64
C SER A 601 6.80 -8.04 -41.22
N VAL A 602 6.56 -7.57 -39.99
CA VAL A 602 7.32 -6.43 -39.44
C VAL A 602 8.84 -6.68 -39.45
N PRO A 603 9.34 -7.85 -39.00
CA PRO A 603 10.77 -8.15 -39.09
C PRO A 603 11.30 -8.07 -40.52
N HIS A 604 10.57 -8.62 -41.49
CA HIS A 604 10.97 -8.52 -42.90
C HIS A 604 11.06 -7.06 -43.33
N ILE A 605 9.99 -6.27 -43.15
CA ILE A 605 9.94 -4.87 -43.59
C ILE A 605 11.07 -4.03 -43.02
N LEU A 606 11.37 -4.19 -41.72
CA LEU A 606 12.36 -3.33 -41.05
C LEU A 606 13.79 -3.77 -41.32
N PHE A 607 14.07 -5.07 -41.44
CA PHE A 607 15.45 -5.58 -41.43
C PHE A 607 15.89 -6.15 -42.78
N ASP A 608 14.98 -6.77 -43.52
CA ASP A 608 15.35 -7.64 -44.66
C ASP A 608 14.85 -7.10 -46.00
N CYS A 609 13.76 -6.33 -46.00
CA CYS A 609 13.10 -5.89 -47.22
C CYS A 609 14.01 -4.95 -48.04
N PRO A 610 14.14 -5.16 -49.36
CA PRO A 610 14.93 -4.29 -50.22
C PRO A 610 14.25 -2.95 -50.51
N ILE A 611 12.91 -2.87 -50.39
CA ILE A 611 12.16 -1.63 -50.67
C ILE A 611 12.65 -0.45 -49.78
N PRO A 612 12.75 -0.58 -48.44
CA PRO A 612 13.27 0.48 -47.59
C PRO A 612 14.80 0.43 -47.38
N ALA A 613 15.57 -0.22 -48.28
CA ALA A 613 17.01 -0.43 -48.06
C ALA A 613 17.80 0.88 -47.97
N MET A 614 17.45 1.88 -48.78
CA MET A 614 18.11 3.20 -48.75
C MET A 614 17.84 3.92 -47.43
N GLN A 615 16.58 4.01 -47.00
CA GLN A 615 16.20 4.63 -45.72
C GLN A 615 16.85 3.92 -44.53
N ARG A 616 16.97 2.58 -44.59
CA ARG A 616 17.66 1.78 -43.57
C ARG A 616 19.17 2.09 -43.53
N PHE A 617 19.81 2.24 -44.69
CA PHE A 617 21.21 2.63 -44.81
C PHE A 617 21.47 4.05 -44.28
N GLU A 618 20.63 5.01 -44.67
CA GLU A 618 20.70 6.40 -44.19
C GLU A 618 20.52 6.49 -42.67
N LEU A 619 19.55 5.75 -42.11
CA LEU A 619 19.40 5.63 -40.67
C LEU A 619 20.68 5.07 -40.06
N GLY A 620 21.19 3.96 -40.58
CA GLY A 620 22.39 3.30 -40.05
C GLY A 620 23.61 4.21 -40.02
N HIS A 621 23.81 5.01 -41.08
CA HIS A 621 24.84 6.06 -41.12
C HIS A 621 24.60 7.14 -40.06
N LYS A 622 23.36 7.62 -39.93
CA LYS A 622 22.98 8.66 -38.96
C LYS A 622 23.19 8.24 -37.50
N ILE A 623 22.99 6.96 -37.19
CA ILE A 623 23.16 6.42 -35.83
C ILE A 623 24.49 5.66 -35.64
N ASN A 624 25.35 5.67 -36.66
CA ASN A 624 26.66 5.00 -36.71
C ASN A 624 26.62 3.50 -36.33
N GLN A 625 25.61 2.78 -36.82
CA GLN A 625 25.45 1.34 -36.61
C GLN A 625 24.48 0.74 -37.64
N ASN A 626 24.73 -0.49 -38.10
CA ASN A 626 23.81 -1.19 -38.99
C ASN A 626 22.50 -1.53 -38.28
N ILE A 627 21.38 -1.62 -39.00
CA ILE A 627 20.07 -1.95 -38.42
C ILE A 627 19.79 -3.44 -38.60
N VAL A 628 19.99 -4.23 -37.54
CA VAL A 628 19.78 -5.69 -37.54
C VAL A 628 18.97 -6.10 -36.30
N ARG A 629 18.31 -7.26 -36.33
CA ARG A 629 17.39 -7.68 -35.27
C ARG A 629 18.04 -7.69 -33.88
N GLU A 630 19.30 -8.08 -33.81
CA GLU A 630 20.06 -8.33 -32.58
C GLU A 630 20.40 -7.03 -31.83
N ASN A 631 20.56 -5.91 -32.53
CA ASN A 631 20.96 -4.65 -31.91
C ASN A 631 19.80 -3.69 -31.62
N VAL A 632 18.59 -3.94 -32.13
CA VAL A 632 17.40 -3.12 -31.87
C VAL A 632 17.14 -2.85 -30.38
N PRO A 633 17.24 -3.84 -29.47
CA PRO A 633 17.06 -3.57 -28.04
C PRO A 633 18.05 -2.53 -27.50
N ASN A 634 19.29 -2.51 -28.01
CA ASN A 634 20.31 -1.55 -27.61
C ASN A 634 20.00 -0.15 -28.15
N ILE A 635 19.56 -0.06 -29.42
CA ILE A 635 19.13 1.20 -30.05
C ILE A 635 17.94 1.81 -29.28
N LEU A 636 16.99 0.99 -28.86
CA LEU A 636 15.83 1.45 -28.10
C LEU A 636 16.18 1.92 -26.67
N ASN A 637 17.31 1.47 -26.13
CA ASN A 637 17.80 1.88 -24.81
C ASN A 637 18.84 3.03 -24.88
N SER A 638 19.16 3.53 -26.07
CA SER A 638 20.16 4.56 -26.27
C SER A 638 19.52 5.93 -26.63
N LYS A 639 20.35 6.94 -26.88
CA LYS A 639 19.90 8.29 -27.27
C LYS A 639 19.33 8.33 -28.69
N GLU A 640 19.64 7.32 -29.51
CA GLU A 640 19.24 7.15 -30.90
C GLU A 640 17.80 6.63 -31.07
N ARG A 641 17.16 6.20 -29.97
CA ARG A 641 15.81 5.64 -29.93
C ARG A 641 14.79 6.43 -30.75
N ASP A 642 14.71 7.74 -30.54
CA ASP A 642 13.65 8.53 -31.16
C ASP A 642 13.86 8.67 -32.69
N THR A 643 15.11 8.65 -33.15
CA THR A 643 15.46 8.59 -34.57
C THR A 643 15.07 7.24 -35.18
N PHE A 644 15.36 6.14 -34.49
CA PHE A 644 14.96 4.80 -34.92
C PHE A 644 13.43 4.63 -34.98
N LEU A 645 12.71 5.14 -33.98
CA LEU A 645 11.25 5.07 -33.97
C LEU A 645 10.61 5.87 -35.10
N LYS A 646 11.16 7.04 -35.45
CA LYS A 646 10.69 7.83 -36.61
C LYS A 646 10.80 7.04 -37.92
N PHE A 647 11.95 6.41 -38.15
CA PHE A 647 12.15 5.52 -39.30
C PHE A 647 11.12 4.38 -39.31
N CYS A 648 10.93 3.68 -38.17
CA CYS A 648 9.96 2.59 -38.10
C CYS A 648 8.54 3.05 -38.40
N ILE A 649 8.14 4.23 -37.90
CA ILE A 649 6.81 4.81 -38.13
C ILE A 649 6.62 5.11 -39.62
N GLU A 650 7.58 5.75 -40.27
CA GLU A 650 7.50 6.12 -41.69
C GLU A 650 7.35 4.88 -42.58
N ILE A 651 8.21 3.88 -42.40
CA ILE A 651 8.15 2.64 -43.17
C ILE A 651 6.83 1.91 -42.93
N ALA A 652 6.39 1.80 -41.67
CA ALA A 652 5.12 1.15 -41.35
C ALA A 652 3.92 1.89 -41.94
N GLN A 653 3.91 3.23 -41.93
CA GLN A 653 2.84 4.03 -42.53
C GLN A 653 2.73 3.79 -44.04
N ASN A 654 3.86 3.75 -44.75
CA ASN A 654 3.88 3.47 -46.19
C ASN A 654 3.28 2.09 -46.50
N VAL A 655 3.67 1.06 -45.74
CA VAL A 655 3.14 -0.30 -45.89
C VAL A 655 1.64 -0.36 -45.56
N ILE A 656 1.24 0.22 -44.43
CA ILE A 656 -0.17 0.23 -43.99
C ILE A 656 -1.06 0.95 -45.01
N ASN A 657 -0.60 2.08 -45.56
CA ASN A 657 -1.37 2.83 -46.55
C ASN A 657 -1.51 2.05 -47.86
N ARG A 658 -0.41 1.45 -48.35
CA ARG A 658 -0.45 0.58 -49.54
C ARG A 658 -1.43 -0.59 -49.38
N ASN A 659 -1.49 -1.18 -48.19
CA ASN A 659 -2.39 -2.29 -47.89
C ASN A 659 -3.85 -1.89 -47.59
N LYS A 660 -4.16 -0.59 -47.51
CA LYS A 660 -5.55 -0.11 -47.43
C LYS A 660 -6.18 0.10 -48.80
N THR A 661 -5.34 0.36 -49.80
CA THR A 661 -5.74 0.70 -51.18
C THR A 661 -5.77 -0.52 -52.12
N ALA A 662 -5.43 -1.69 -51.62
CA ALA A 662 -5.43 -2.99 -52.29
C ALA A 662 -6.31 -3.95 -51.50
#